data_AF-A0A9P1N1B5-F1
#
_entry.id   AF-A0A9P1N1B5-F1
#
_cell.length_a   1.000
_cell.length_b   1.000
_cell.length_c   1.000
_cell.angle_alpha   90.00
_cell.angle_beta   90.00
_cell.angle_gamma   90.00
#
_symmetry.space_group_name_H-M   'P 1'
#
loop_
_entity.id
_entity.type
_entity.pdbx_description
1 polymer ?
#
loop_
_entity_poly.entity_id
_entity_poly.type
_entity_poly.pdbx_seq_one_letter_code
_entity_poly.pdbx_strand_id
1 'polypeptide(L)'
;MNLEIFLLIFFLDAALGQFFPDPVTFENSQIHRKSSESQYKYREEYVKVPIDHFTYRNDLEFNLRYLINTDSFKKGGPILFYPGNEGKIEKFADNTGFMFDLAPELNAAVVFVEHRYYGKSKPFGNESYSNIENLGYFSSAQALADFAFVVQHLKNGKTIPGADKNTAVIAFGGSYGGLLAAWLRIKYPHIVDGALASSAPSLDFNLKPTDFTKVTTRTFVDAGCNRKAIEKGWNVMDKLAKTKAGRAKLNKIFKLDPKKSLILKKEDVDFLKGYVKGAFIIMAFVDYPYETQFLEKVPGWPVKKACEKVRKVEKSDEKTMEQMYEIANLYFNYTGDKMFHCANHEKCDGGFSSLGDPLGWSWQSCTEEIGQMCPDGPPNDFFWKTCPDTLEKQLEGCLSTFSHLGYKKSMFHPNIVSHNYGLSTMPTATNIIFSNGYLDPWSAHGYSKKNVLKGPIKSIILKTGAHHYDLRGAHKLDTKEQFFRDPVTFENSQIHRKTSESPYKYREEYVKVPVDHFTYRNDLEFNLRYLINTDSFKKGGPILLYTGNEGKIEKFADNTGFMFDLAPELNAAVVFVEHRYYGKSKPFGNESYSNIENLGYFSSAQALADFAFVVQHLKNGKTIPGADKNTAVIAFGGSYGGKLAVWLRIKYPHIVDGVIASSSPSPDFGDSKPTDFYKITSRTFIDSGCDRKAIEKGWRVMDKLAKTETGRAKLNKIFKLDPKKSLILKEEDVDFLKGYVKEAIIIMAFVDYPYETQFLGKVPGWSVKKACEKVRKVEKSDDKTVEQLYEIANLYFNYTGDKHFHCVNRNNCDGGFSSLGDPLGWLFQVCTEVIRELCSDGPPNDIFWKTCPDTFERKREACYSTFSHLGYKKSMFHPNIVTHNYGLSTMPTATNIIFTNGYLDPWSGYGYSKKNVLKGPIKSIILKTGAHHYDLRGAHELDTKEVKQVRIFEKNEIKKWIKEKKIKKN
;
A
#
# COMPACT_ATOMS: atom_id res chain seq x y z
N MET A 1 44.11 17.49 27.46
CA MET A 1 44.36 16.24 28.21
C MET A 1 43.38 16.21 29.37
N ASN A 2 42.51 15.18 29.44
CA ASN A 2 41.57 14.80 30.49
C ASN A 2 41.10 15.86 31.52
N LEU A 3 39.85 16.37 31.40
CA LEU A 3 38.95 16.52 32.57
C LEU A 3 37.43 16.69 32.31
N GLU A 4 36.91 16.74 31.07
CA GLU A 4 35.48 17.05 30.81
C GLU A 4 34.57 15.86 30.39
N ILE A 5 35.03 14.61 30.49
CA ILE A 5 34.24 13.42 30.12
C ILE A 5 33.73 12.69 31.37
N PHE A 6 32.80 13.29 32.13
CA PHE A 6 32.13 12.57 33.25
C PHE A 6 30.70 13.04 33.65
N LEU A 7 30.10 14.04 32.99
CA LEU A 7 28.83 14.66 33.45
C LEU A 7 27.61 14.53 32.50
N LEU A 8 27.74 13.84 31.37
CA LEU A 8 26.70 13.79 30.31
C LEU A 8 25.84 12.50 30.26
N ILE A 9 26.01 11.57 31.21
CA ILE A 9 25.45 10.20 31.12
C ILE A 9 24.08 10.03 31.85
N PHE A 10 23.57 11.06 32.52
CA PHE A 10 22.47 10.91 33.51
C PHE A 10 21.04 11.32 33.07
N PHE A 11 20.72 11.47 31.77
CA PHE A 11 19.40 11.96 31.34
C PHE A 11 18.69 11.25 30.16
N LEU A 12 19.30 10.24 29.52
CA LEU A 12 18.82 9.67 28.24
C LEU A 12 17.80 8.51 28.34
N ASP A 13 17.52 8.01 29.53
CA ASP A 13 16.91 6.69 29.72
C ASP A 13 15.37 6.75 29.87
N ALA A 14 14.62 6.66 28.75
CA ALA A 14 13.13 6.52 28.80
C ALA A 14 12.42 5.94 27.56
N ALA A 15 13.02 5.90 26.36
CA ALA A 15 12.20 5.94 25.13
C ALA A 15 12.03 4.63 24.32
N LEU A 16 12.92 3.62 24.41
CA LEU A 16 12.89 2.47 23.47
C LEU A 16 13.10 1.06 24.06
N GLY A 17 13.25 0.95 25.38
CA GLY A 17 13.33 -0.35 26.07
C GLY A 17 12.50 -0.44 27.35
N GLN A 18 11.89 0.66 27.81
CA GLN A 18 11.29 0.76 29.15
C GLN A 18 9.83 0.28 29.27
N PHE A 19 9.48 -0.75 28.51
CA PHE A 19 8.34 -1.62 28.83
C PHE A 19 8.87 -3.05 29.04
N PHE A 20 9.04 -3.38 30.32
CA PHE A 20 9.28 -4.73 30.88
C PHE A 20 10.72 -5.26 30.78
N PRO A 21 11.44 -5.43 31.91
CA PRO A 21 12.56 -6.36 32.05
C PRO A 21 12.05 -7.80 32.34
N ASP A 22 12.70 -8.80 31.78
CA ASP A 22 12.48 -10.24 32.03
C ASP A 22 13.52 -10.79 33.03
N PRO A 23 13.09 -11.48 34.11
CA PRO A 23 13.99 -12.13 35.04
C PRO A 23 14.91 -13.24 34.50
N VAL A 24 14.61 -13.94 33.39
CA VAL A 24 15.30 -15.22 33.06
C VAL A 24 15.62 -15.47 31.57
N THR A 25 16.89 -15.23 31.21
CA THR A 25 17.71 -16.31 30.64
C THR A 25 19.02 -16.49 31.43
N PHE A 26 19.24 -17.71 31.93
CA PHE A 26 20.51 -18.41 31.81
C PHE A 26 20.39 -19.89 32.20
N GLU A 27 20.57 -20.80 31.23
CA GLU A 27 21.26 -22.05 31.50
C GLU A 27 21.96 -22.50 30.21
N ASN A 28 23.30 -22.35 30.16
CA ASN A 28 24.09 -22.75 29.00
C ASN A 28 24.43 -24.25 29.09
N SER A 29 23.40 -25.10 29.10
CA SER A 29 23.54 -26.56 29.10
C SER A 29 22.35 -27.25 28.40
N GLN A 30 22.55 -28.47 27.91
CA GLN A 30 21.61 -29.19 27.05
C GLN A 30 20.48 -29.89 27.84
N ILE A 31 19.61 -29.12 28.51
CA ILE A 31 18.43 -29.68 29.19
C ILE A 31 17.17 -29.44 28.36
N HIS A 32 16.68 -30.51 27.72
CA HIS A 32 15.38 -30.55 27.06
C HIS A 32 14.24 -30.37 28.08
N ARG A 33 13.87 -29.12 28.39
CA ARG A 33 12.50 -28.83 28.84
C ARG A 33 11.56 -29.25 27.72
N LYS A 34 10.79 -30.33 27.92
CA LYS A 34 9.70 -30.71 27.02
C LYS A 34 8.80 -29.48 26.83
N SER A 35 8.60 -29.07 25.58
CA SER A 35 7.45 -28.25 25.24
C SER A 35 6.19 -28.98 25.70
N SER A 36 5.27 -28.28 26.36
CA SER A 36 3.88 -28.74 26.41
C SER A 36 3.42 -28.96 24.98
N GLU A 37 2.88 -30.13 24.67
CA GLU A 37 2.30 -30.40 23.35
C GLU A 37 1.18 -29.38 23.11
N SER A 38 1.11 -28.81 21.89
CA SER A 38 0.06 -27.83 21.57
C SER A 38 -1.30 -28.48 21.72
N GLN A 39 -2.24 -27.74 22.31
CA GLN A 39 -3.64 -28.15 22.38
C GLN A 39 -4.32 -28.17 20.99
N TYR A 40 -3.73 -27.51 19.98
CA TYR A 40 -4.24 -27.48 18.61
C TYR A 40 -3.33 -28.27 17.67
N LYS A 41 -3.94 -28.95 16.71
CA LYS A 41 -3.20 -29.68 15.66
C LYS A 41 -2.99 -28.76 14.46
N TYR A 42 -1.76 -28.65 14.00
CA TYR A 42 -1.39 -28.01 12.75
C TYR A 42 -0.11 -28.64 12.20
N ARG A 43 0.12 -28.49 10.90
CA ARG A 43 1.40 -28.83 10.26
C ARG A 43 2.17 -27.55 9.92
N GLU A 44 3.50 -27.63 9.94
CA GLU A 44 4.39 -26.55 9.53
C GLU A 44 4.67 -26.66 8.03
N GLU A 45 4.45 -25.56 7.30
CA GLU A 45 4.76 -25.43 5.88
C GLU A 45 5.54 -24.13 5.60
N TYR A 46 6.14 -24.05 4.42
CA TYR A 46 6.91 -22.89 3.95
C TYR A 46 6.53 -22.55 2.52
N VAL A 47 6.56 -21.26 2.20
CA VAL A 47 6.38 -20.74 0.84
C VAL A 47 7.47 -19.72 0.54
N LYS A 48 8.04 -19.79 -0.67
CA LYS A 48 8.98 -18.76 -1.14
C LYS A 48 8.22 -17.48 -1.47
N VAL A 49 8.69 -16.36 -0.93
CA VAL A 49 8.16 -15.02 -1.23
C VAL A 49 9.33 -14.06 -1.55
N PRO A 50 9.12 -13.02 -2.37
CA PRO A 50 10.12 -11.97 -2.58
C PRO A 50 10.55 -11.29 -1.27
N ILE A 51 11.83 -10.96 -1.16
CA ILE A 51 12.31 -10.06 -0.10
C ILE A 51 11.71 -8.65 -0.30
N ASP A 52 11.54 -8.23 -1.56
CA ASP A 52 10.91 -6.96 -1.95
C ASP A 52 9.74 -7.20 -2.92
N HIS A 53 8.55 -6.69 -2.60
CA HIS A 53 7.36 -6.76 -3.46
C HIS A 53 7.12 -5.49 -4.30
N PHE A 54 7.94 -4.45 -4.13
CA PHE A 54 7.68 -3.10 -4.66
C PHE A 54 8.82 -2.47 -5.45
N THR A 55 10.01 -3.10 -5.53
CA THR A 55 11.09 -2.72 -6.47
C THR A 55 11.58 -3.90 -7.30
N TYR A 56 12.23 -3.58 -8.43
CA TYR A 56 12.89 -4.52 -9.32
C TYR A 56 14.42 -4.46 -9.23
N ARG A 57 14.96 -3.95 -8.10
CA ARG A 57 16.43 -3.87 -7.90
C ARG A 57 17.08 -5.26 -7.87
N ASN A 58 16.40 -6.22 -7.27
CA ASN A 58 16.85 -7.60 -7.14
C ASN A 58 15.66 -8.58 -7.24
N ASP A 59 15.97 -9.86 -7.31
CA ASP A 59 15.03 -10.98 -7.39
C ASP A 59 15.24 -11.99 -6.26
N LEU A 60 15.64 -11.51 -5.07
CA LEU A 60 15.87 -12.36 -3.91
C LEU A 60 14.54 -12.84 -3.31
N GLU A 61 14.50 -14.12 -2.94
CA GLU A 61 13.39 -14.76 -2.26
C GLU A 61 13.84 -15.32 -0.90
N PHE A 62 12.92 -15.41 0.05
CA PHE A 62 13.12 -16.15 1.30
C PHE A 62 11.96 -17.12 1.58
N ASN A 63 12.20 -18.12 2.43
CA ASN A 63 11.17 -19.05 2.87
C ASN A 63 10.38 -18.43 4.03
N LEU A 64 9.16 -18.00 3.74
CA LEU A 64 8.19 -17.55 4.74
C LEU A 64 7.45 -18.77 5.31
N ARG A 65 7.38 -18.87 6.63
CA ARG A 65 6.75 -19.98 7.35
C ARG A 65 5.26 -19.74 7.58
N TYR A 66 4.49 -20.83 7.54
CA TYR A 66 3.12 -20.82 8.06
C TYR A 66 2.76 -22.14 8.75
N LEU A 67 1.78 -22.07 9.65
CA LEU A 67 1.13 -23.20 10.30
C LEU A 67 -0.27 -23.36 9.69
N ILE A 68 -0.68 -24.60 9.41
CA ILE A 68 -1.96 -24.87 8.75
C ILE A 68 -2.68 -26.08 9.34
N ASN A 69 -3.99 -25.95 9.57
CA ASN A 69 -4.94 -27.03 9.77
C ASN A 69 -5.99 -27.02 8.64
N THR A 70 -6.30 -28.19 8.10
CA THR A 70 -7.33 -28.38 7.07
C THR A 70 -8.33 -29.49 7.44
N ASP A 71 -8.33 -29.96 8.69
CA ASP A 71 -9.07 -31.15 9.12
C ASP A 71 -10.60 -30.92 9.09
N SER A 72 -11.02 -29.66 9.30
CA SER A 72 -12.41 -29.22 9.17
C SER A 72 -12.77 -28.67 7.79
N PHE A 73 -11.79 -28.48 6.89
CA PHE A 73 -12.01 -27.77 5.63
C PHE A 73 -12.86 -28.58 4.65
N LYS A 74 -13.88 -27.95 4.06
CA LYS A 74 -14.65 -28.49 2.95
C LYS A 74 -14.76 -27.45 1.84
N LYS A 75 -14.85 -27.90 0.58
CA LYS A 75 -15.00 -27.00 -0.57
C LYS A 75 -16.18 -26.04 -0.36
N GLY A 76 -15.91 -24.73 -0.42
CA GLY A 76 -16.88 -23.66 -0.17
C GLY A 76 -16.83 -23.07 1.25
N GLY A 77 -16.17 -23.73 2.20
CA GLY A 77 -15.80 -23.14 3.49
C GLY A 77 -14.69 -22.08 3.34
N PRO A 78 -14.49 -21.21 4.35
CA PRO A 78 -13.49 -20.15 4.31
C PRO A 78 -12.09 -20.62 4.74
N ILE A 79 -11.11 -19.73 4.58
CA ILE A 79 -9.84 -19.78 5.30
C ILE A 79 -9.90 -18.73 6.42
N LEU A 80 -9.72 -19.16 7.66
CA LEU A 80 -9.51 -18.28 8.82
C LEU A 80 -8.00 -18.03 8.89
N PHE A 81 -7.58 -16.78 8.69
CA PHE A 81 -6.19 -16.41 8.43
C PHE A 81 -5.64 -15.46 9.49
N TYR A 82 -4.54 -15.82 10.15
CA TYR A 82 -3.85 -14.97 11.12
C TYR A 82 -2.55 -14.43 10.50
N PRO A 83 -2.43 -13.11 10.23
CA PRO A 83 -1.16 -12.49 9.90
C PRO A 83 -0.30 -12.41 11.16
N GLY A 84 0.96 -12.86 11.06
CA GLY A 84 1.86 -12.99 12.19
C GLY A 84 2.07 -11.69 12.95
N ASN A 85 2.22 -11.82 14.27
CA ASN A 85 2.38 -10.69 15.18
C ASN A 85 3.85 -10.57 15.65
N GLU A 86 4.12 -9.99 16.83
CA GLU A 86 5.47 -9.56 17.26
C GLU A 86 6.41 -10.73 17.70
N GLY A 87 6.31 -11.92 17.10
CA GLY A 87 7.10 -13.09 17.49
C GLY A 87 6.79 -14.41 16.79
N LYS A 88 7.35 -15.49 17.35
CA LYS A 88 7.18 -16.90 16.94
C LYS A 88 5.70 -17.27 16.80
N ILE A 89 5.33 -17.77 15.62
CA ILE A 89 3.92 -17.93 15.24
C ILE A 89 3.18 -19.00 16.07
N GLU A 90 3.88 -20.01 16.60
CA GLU A 90 3.31 -21.04 17.49
C GLU A 90 2.67 -20.41 18.73
N LYS A 91 3.34 -19.42 19.34
CA LYS A 91 2.81 -18.75 20.55
C LYS A 91 1.43 -18.14 20.29
N PHE A 92 1.21 -17.60 19.09
CA PHE A 92 -0.09 -17.01 18.72
C PHE A 92 -1.10 -18.10 18.36
N ALA A 93 -0.71 -19.17 17.66
CA ALA A 93 -1.59 -20.31 17.38
C ALA A 93 -2.12 -20.98 18.66
N ASP A 94 -1.24 -21.29 19.62
CA ASP A 94 -1.57 -21.91 20.91
C ASP A 94 -2.55 -21.06 21.75
N ASN A 95 -2.60 -19.75 21.50
CA ASN A 95 -3.30 -18.76 22.30
C ASN A 95 -4.58 -18.19 21.64
N THR A 96 -4.75 -18.39 20.33
CA THR A 96 -5.83 -17.83 19.49
C THR A 96 -6.86 -18.93 19.15
N GLY A 97 -7.39 -19.58 20.20
CA GLY A 97 -8.25 -20.76 20.09
C GLY A 97 -9.55 -20.53 19.32
N PHE A 98 -10.08 -19.30 19.29
CA PHE A 98 -11.35 -18.97 18.65
C PHE A 98 -11.39 -19.34 17.16
N MET A 99 -10.25 -19.28 16.46
CA MET A 99 -10.15 -19.72 15.06
C MET A 99 -10.30 -21.24 14.90
N PHE A 100 -9.80 -22.03 15.85
CA PHE A 100 -9.97 -23.48 15.85
C PHE A 100 -11.39 -23.88 16.28
N ASP A 101 -12.00 -23.17 17.23
CA ASP A 101 -13.39 -23.38 17.65
C ASP A 101 -14.39 -23.11 16.51
N LEU A 102 -14.15 -22.06 15.70
CA LEU A 102 -14.98 -21.73 14.54
C LEU A 102 -14.80 -22.69 13.35
N ALA A 103 -13.67 -23.40 13.25
CA ALA A 103 -13.34 -24.15 12.04
C ALA A 103 -14.29 -25.32 11.73
N PRO A 104 -14.74 -26.14 12.71
CA PRO A 104 -15.76 -27.17 12.48
C PRO A 104 -17.12 -26.59 12.06
N GLU A 105 -17.56 -25.46 12.64
CA GLU A 105 -18.85 -24.82 12.31
C GLU A 105 -18.84 -24.27 10.87
N LEU A 106 -17.78 -23.51 10.53
CA LEU A 106 -17.65 -22.87 9.23
C LEU A 106 -17.13 -23.81 8.14
N ASN A 107 -16.75 -25.04 8.48
CA ASN A 107 -16.08 -26.02 7.61
C ASN A 107 -14.79 -25.44 7.00
N ALA A 108 -14.01 -24.75 7.84
CA ALA A 108 -12.92 -23.87 7.43
C ALA A 108 -11.54 -24.52 7.54
N ALA A 109 -10.58 -23.92 6.83
CA ALA A 109 -9.15 -24.12 7.09
C ALA A 109 -8.67 -23.03 8.08
N VAL A 110 -7.71 -23.36 8.93
CA VAL A 110 -7.08 -22.42 9.86
C VAL A 110 -5.61 -22.26 9.47
N VAL A 111 -5.17 -21.02 9.25
CA VAL A 111 -3.79 -20.71 8.86
C VAL A 111 -3.23 -19.57 9.70
N PHE A 112 -2.05 -19.78 10.26
CA PHE A 112 -1.25 -18.75 10.94
C PHE A 112 0.06 -18.55 10.16
N VAL A 113 0.28 -17.37 9.59
CA VAL A 113 1.51 -17.07 8.83
C VAL A 113 2.48 -16.32 9.74
N GLU A 114 3.74 -16.72 9.77
CA GLU A 114 4.77 -16.01 10.56
C GLU A 114 5.12 -14.67 9.91
N HIS A 115 5.41 -13.64 10.71
CA HIS A 115 5.79 -12.33 10.18
C HIS A 115 7.27 -12.33 9.79
N ARG A 116 7.63 -11.67 8.68
CA ARG A 116 9.05 -11.48 8.30
C ARG A 116 9.86 -10.90 9.47
N TYR A 117 11.12 -11.34 9.61
CA TYR A 117 12.06 -11.02 10.69
C TYR A 117 11.77 -11.64 12.07
N TYR A 118 10.58 -12.18 12.31
CA TYR A 118 10.24 -12.88 13.55
C TYR A 118 10.36 -14.41 13.40
N GLY A 119 10.82 -15.07 14.47
CA GLY A 119 10.78 -16.54 14.57
C GLY A 119 11.77 -17.22 13.62
N LYS A 120 11.27 -18.06 12.71
CA LYS A 120 12.07 -18.74 11.67
C LYS A 120 12.13 -17.94 10.35
N SER A 121 11.17 -17.04 10.12
CA SER A 121 10.94 -16.33 8.84
C SER A 121 11.85 -15.10 8.66
N LYS A 122 13.16 -15.34 8.66
CA LYS A 122 14.21 -14.31 8.63
C LYS A 122 14.82 -14.22 7.22
N PRO A 123 14.60 -13.12 6.46
CA PRO A 123 14.97 -13.07 5.04
C PRO A 123 16.45 -13.33 4.72
N PHE A 124 17.35 -12.97 5.65
CA PHE A 124 18.80 -13.21 5.55
C PHE A 124 19.29 -14.15 6.66
N GLY A 125 18.39 -15.00 7.20
CA GLY A 125 18.68 -15.85 8.36
C GLY A 125 19.24 -15.04 9.54
N ASN A 126 20.38 -15.47 10.08
CA ASN A 126 21.05 -14.78 11.19
C ASN A 126 21.53 -13.36 10.84
N GLU A 127 21.76 -13.05 9.56
CA GLU A 127 22.23 -11.72 9.12
C GLU A 127 21.09 -10.70 8.97
N SER A 128 19.83 -11.07 9.24
CA SER A 128 18.66 -10.19 9.07
C SER A 128 18.71 -8.93 9.95
N TYR A 129 19.52 -8.93 11.02
CA TYR A 129 19.74 -7.79 11.91
C TYR A 129 21.18 -7.23 11.86
N SER A 130 22.03 -7.65 10.90
CA SER A 130 23.45 -7.29 10.91
C SER A 130 23.78 -5.89 10.37
N ASN A 131 22.89 -5.30 9.57
CA ASN A 131 23.07 -3.97 8.94
C ASN A 131 21.74 -3.45 8.35
N ILE A 132 21.70 -2.18 7.96
CA ILE A 132 20.53 -1.50 7.37
C ILE A 132 20.07 -2.07 6.01
N GLU A 133 20.96 -2.60 5.18
CA GLU A 133 20.61 -3.17 3.87
C GLU A 133 19.84 -4.49 4.02
N ASN A 134 20.14 -5.26 5.08
CA ASN A 134 19.40 -6.47 5.45
C ASN A 134 18.15 -6.15 6.30
N LEU A 135 18.25 -5.24 7.28
CA LEU A 135 17.16 -4.94 8.21
C LEU A 135 16.07 -4.04 7.58
N GLY A 136 16.43 -3.22 6.58
CA GLY A 136 15.52 -2.22 5.98
C GLY A 136 14.29 -2.79 5.28
N TYR A 137 14.25 -4.08 4.95
CA TYR A 137 13.05 -4.76 4.42
C TYR A 137 12.04 -5.18 5.52
N PHE A 138 12.32 -4.87 6.78
CA PHE A 138 11.39 -5.01 7.89
C PHE A 138 10.47 -3.78 7.93
N SER A 139 9.39 -3.86 7.15
CA SER A 139 8.26 -2.90 7.16
C SER A 139 6.92 -3.64 7.10
N SER A 140 5.88 -3.02 7.66
CA SER A 140 4.51 -3.53 7.63
C SER A 140 3.99 -3.67 6.20
N ALA A 141 4.38 -2.77 5.29
CA ALA A 141 3.96 -2.81 3.89
C ALA A 141 4.45 -4.09 3.17
N GLN A 142 5.70 -4.49 3.40
CA GLN A 142 6.27 -5.72 2.84
C GLN A 142 5.65 -6.97 3.50
N ALA A 143 5.40 -6.94 4.81
CA ALA A 143 4.71 -8.04 5.51
C ALA A 143 3.26 -8.24 5.03
N LEU A 144 2.53 -7.17 4.72
CA LEU A 144 1.18 -7.26 4.14
C LEU A 144 1.20 -7.85 2.71
N ALA A 145 2.26 -7.60 1.94
CA ALA A 145 2.45 -8.21 0.62
C ALA A 145 2.83 -9.70 0.73
N ASP A 146 3.68 -10.08 1.69
CA ASP A 146 3.93 -11.48 2.06
C ASP A 146 2.61 -12.23 2.35
N PHE A 147 1.77 -11.69 3.24
CA PHE A 147 0.50 -12.31 3.61
C PHE A 147 -0.46 -12.42 2.41
N ALA A 148 -0.51 -11.39 1.54
CA ALA A 148 -1.27 -11.43 0.30
C ALA A 148 -0.78 -12.54 -0.66
N PHE A 149 0.54 -12.78 -0.72
CA PHE A 149 1.13 -13.88 -1.49
C PHE A 149 0.77 -15.24 -0.91
N VAL A 150 0.85 -15.43 0.42
CA VAL A 150 0.46 -16.70 1.05
C VAL A 150 -1.03 -17.01 0.80
N VAL A 151 -1.92 -16.03 0.90
CA VAL A 151 -3.35 -16.27 0.62
C VAL A 151 -3.59 -16.74 -0.82
N GLN A 152 -2.87 -16.19 -1.81
CA GLN A 152 -2.96 -16.69 -3.19
C GLN A 152 -2.35 -18.08 -3.37
N HIS A 153 -1.26 -18.38 -2.66
CA HIS A 153 -0.70 -19.74 -2.59
C HIS A 153 -1.73 -20.74 -2.01
N LEU A 154 -2.45 -20.39 -0.94
CA LEU A 154 -3.46 -21.26 -0.34
C LEU A 154 -4.68 -21.50 -1.27
N LYS A 155 -5.13 -20.47 -2.01
CA LYS A 155 -6.26 -20.55 -2.97
C LYS A 155 -5.91 -21.25 -4.30
N ASN A 156 -4.72 -21.84 -4.45
CA ASN A 156 -4.27 -22.48 -5.70
C ASN A 156 -4.91 -23.86 -5.99
N GLY A 157 -5.70 -24.41 -5.06
CA GLY A 157 -6.36 -25.72 -5.16
C GLY A 157 -5.45 -26.95 -5.02
N LYS A 158 -4.14 -26.75 -4.85
CA LYS A 158 -3.12 -27.78 -4.59
C LYS A 158 -2.72 -27.81 -3.11
N THR A 159 -2.44 -26.65 -2.52
CA THR A 159 -2.01 -26.49 -1.12
C THR A 159 -3.17 -26.74 -0.15
N ILE A 160 -4.37 -26.27 -0.49
CA ILE A 160 -5.62 -26.68 0.14
C ILE A 160 -6.50 -27.34 -0.95
N PRO A 161 -6.60 -28.68 -0.99
CA PRO A 161 -7.45 -29.38 -1.95
C PRO A 161 -8.91 -28.94 -1.83
N GLY A 162 -9.47 -28.43 -2.93
CA GLY A 162 -10.85 -27.92 -2.97
C GLY A 162 -11.03 -26.44 -2.58
N ALA A 163 -9.96 -25.74 -2.20
CA ALA A 163 -9.95 -24.27 -2.23
C ALA A 163 -9.80 -23.77 -3.68
N ASP A 164 -10.37 -22.61 -3.98
CA ASP A 164 -10.18 -21.92 -5.27
C ASP A 164 -10.22 -20.40 -5.11
N LYS A 165 -10.13 -19.65 -6.22
CA LYS A 165 -10.11 -18.18 -6.22
C LYS A 165 -11.31 -17.52 -5.50
N ASN A 166 -12.44 -18.22 -5.37
CA ASN A 166 -13.65 -17.74 -4.72
C ASN A 166 -13.75 -18.17 -3.24
N THR A 167 -12.80 -18.97 -2.72
CA THR A 167 -12.73 -19.32 -1.29
C THR A 167 -12.57 -18.05 -0.46
N ALA A 168 -13.53 -17.80 0.43
CA ALA A 168 -13.53 -16.62 1.28
C ALA A 168 -12.39 -16.66 2.31
N VAL A 169 -11.82 -15.50 2.65
CA VAL A 169 -10.75 -15.38 3.65
C VAL A 169 -11.15 -14.33 4.69
N ILE A 170 -11.19 -14.74 5.95
CA ILE A 170 -11.42 -13.84 7.08
C ILE A 170 -10.12 -13.72 7.85
N ALA A 171 -9.58 -12.51 7.95
CA ALA A 171 -8.40 -12.24 8.76
C ALA A 171 -8.76 -12.13 10.25
N PHE A 172 -7.90 -12.64 11.12
CA PHE A 172 -8.01 -12.55 12.58
C PHE A 172 -6.68 -12.06 13.13
N GLY A 173 -6.69 -11.13 14.07
CA GLY A 173 -5.44 -10.70 14.70
C GLY A 173 -5.66 -9.91 15.97
N GLY A 174 -4.72 -10.06 16.90
CA GLY A 174 -4.66 -9.28 18.13
C GLY A 174 -3.49 -8.26 18.10
N SER A 175 -3.57 -7.15 18.84
CA SER A 175 -2.45 -6.17 18.96
C SER A 175 -2.08 -5.58 17.58
N TYR A 176 -0.78 -5.46 17.28
CA TYR A 176 -0.22 -5.17 15.97
C TYR A 176 -0.67 -6.20 14.90
N GLY A 177 -0.83 -7.47 15.24
CA GLY A 177 -1.46 -8.49 14.38
C GLY A 177 -2.91 -8.15 14.03
N GLY A 178 -3.63 -7.47 14.93
CA GLY A 178 -4.97 -6.93 14.68
C GLY A 178 -4.95 -5.70 13.75
N LEU A 179 -3.93 -4.83 13.87
CA LEU A 179 -3.67 -3.80 12.88
C LEU A 179 -3.40 -4.43 11.51
N LEU A 180 -2.51 -5.43 11.43
CA LEU A 180 -2.20 -6.16 10.21
C LEU A 180 -3.44 -6.84 9.59
N ALA A 181 -4.29 -7.48 10.40
CA ALA A 181 -5.54 -8.08 9.92
C ALA A 181 -6.47 -7.02 9.29
N ALA A 182 -6.61 -5.86 9.94
CA ALA A 182 -7.36 -4.73 9.37
C ALA A 182 -6.69 -4.19 8.10
N TRP A 183 -5.39 -3.91 8.12
CA TRP A 183 -4.62 -3.33 7.01
C TRP A 183 -4.56 -4.25 5.79
N LEU A 184 -4.50 -5.57 5.99
CA LEU A 184 -4.58 -6.57 4.92
C LEU A 184 -5.94 -6.51 4.23
N ARG A 185 -7.05 -6.42 5.00
CA ARG A 185 -8.39 -6.19 4.46
C ARG A 185 -8.54 -4.81 3.78
N ILE A 186 -7.85 -3.78 4.26
CA ILE A 186 -7.86 -2.42 3.66
C ILE A 186 -7.09 -2.38 2.32
N LYS A 187 -5.89 -2.98 2.27
CA LYS A 187 -4.97 -2.89 1.13
C LYS A 187 -5.18 -4.00 0.09
N TYR A 188 -5.73 -5.14 0.49
CA TYR A 188 -6.01 -6.28 -0.40
C TYR A 188 -7.46 -6.79 -0.24
N PRO A 189 -8.48 -5.93 -0.41
CA PRO A 189 -9.90 -6.26 -0.23
C PRO A 189 -10.45 -7.26 -1.28
N HIS A 190 -9.65 -7.59 -2.30
CA HIS A 190 -9.89 -8.61 -3.31
C HIS A 190 -9.25 -9.97 -2.96
N ILE A 191 -8.51 -10.06 -1.86
CA ILE A 191 -7.81 -11.27 -1.38
C ILE A 191 -8.41 -11.73 -0.04
N VAL A 192 -8.65 -10.77 0.86
CA VAL A 192 -9.25 -10.94 2.19
C VAL A 192 -10.62 -10.26 2.23
N ASP A 193 -11.66 -11.00 2.58
CA ASP A 193 -13.08 -10.62 2.49
C ASP A 193 -13.61 -9.90 3.74
N GLY A 194 -12.99 -10.12 4.89
CA GLY A 194 -13.29 -9.44 6.16
C GLY A 194 -12.17 -9.61 7.19
N ALA A 195 -12.24 -8.88 8.31
CA ALA A 195 -11.25 -8.93 9.38
C ALA A 195 -11.86 -8.77 10.79
N LEU A 196 -11.34 -9.52 11.76
CA LEU A 196 -11.51 -9.30 13.21
C LEU A 196 -10.18 -8.81 13.79
N ALA A 197 -10.16 -7.56 14.25
CA ALA A 197 -9.00 -6.85 14.78
C ALA A 197 -9.19 -6.59 16.28
N SER A 198 -8.73 -7.53 17.11
CA SER A 198 -8.88 -7.49 18.58
C SER A 198 -7.78 -6.68 19.25
N SER A 199 -8.18 -5.82 20.18
CA SER A 199 -7.32 -4.90 20.95
C SER A 199 -6.31 -4.13 20.09
N ALA A 200 -6.65 -3.86 18.82
CA ALA A 200 -5.75 -3.30 17.82
C ALA A 200 -5.58 -1.78 18.05
N PRO A 201 -4.43 -1.30 18.54
CA PRO A 201 -4.25 0.08 18.94
C PRO A 201 -3.61 0.88 17.80
N SER A 202 -4.20 1.99 17.36
CA SER A 202 -3.56 2.82 16.33
C SER A 202 -3.37 4.27 16.75
N LEU A 203 -2.14 4.74 16.54
CA LEU A 203 -1.67 6.09 16.81
C LEU A 203 -2.47 7.16 16.04
N ASP A 204 -3.11 6.78 14.94
CA ASP A 204 -3.97 7.65 14.12
C ASP A 204 -5.29 8.06 14.84
N PHE A 205 -5.72 7.34 15.89
CA PHE A 205 -7.03 7.54 16.54
C PHE A 205 -7.11 8.75 17.51
N ASN A 206 -6.43 9.86 17.20
CA ASN A 206 -6.63 11.17 17.83
C ASN A 206 -6.37 11.16 19.36
N LEU A 207 -5.22 10.60 19.74
CA LEU A 207 -4.90 10.13 21.09
C LEU A 207 -4.16 11.14 21.97
N LYS A 208 -3.98 10.79 23.25
CA LYS A 208 -3.13 11.50 24.22
C LYS A 208 -2.12 10.50 24.81
N PRO A 209 -0.82 10.83 24.94
CA PRO A 209 0.20 9.94 25.51
C PRO A 209 -0.08 9.39 26.92
N THR A 210 -1.05 9.99 27.62
CA THR A 210 -1.44 9.71 29.00
C THR A 210 -2.69 8.83 29.14
N ASP A 211 -3.38 8.47 28.06
CA ASP A 211 -4.64 7.71 28.17
C ASP A 211 -4.40 6.23 28.53
N PHE A 212 -3.29 5.64 28.08
CA PHE A 212 -2.87 4.27 28.41
C PHE A 212 -2.71 4.04 29.93
N THR A 213 -1.93 4.89 30.61
CA THR A 213 -1.65 4.76 32.06
C THR A 213 -2.87 5.03 32.93
N LYS A 214 -3.80 5.87 32.46
CA LYS A 214 -5.12 6.08 33.09
C LYS A 214 -5.97 4.82 33.03
N VAL A 215 -5.96 4.07 31.93
CA VAL A 215 -6.67 2.79 31.83
C VAL A 215 -6.08 1.77 32.81
N THR A 216 -4.76 1.60 32.88
CA THR A 216 -4.13 0.75 33.91
C THR A 216 -4.50 1.19 35.33
N THR A 217 -4.45 2.49 35.61
CA THR A 217 -4.84 3.05 36.92
C THR A 217 -6.29 2.73 37.26
N ARG A 218 -7.21 2.95 36.31
CA ARG A 218 -8.64 2.67 36.47
C ARG A 218 -8.90 1.19 36.72
N THR A 219 -8.35 0.29 35.88
CA THR A 219 -8.49 -1.17 36.03
C THR A 219 -8.06 -1.66 37.43
N PHE A 220 -6.96 -1.17 37.98
CA PHE A 220 -6.52 -1.51 39.33
C PHE A 220 -7.39 -0.88 40.44
N VAL A 221 -7.83 0.37 40.29
CA VAL A 221 -8.68 1.04 41.28
C VAL A 221 -10.09 0.43 41.32
N ASP A 222 -10.67 0.11 40.17
CA ASP A 222 -11.97 -0.57 40.04
C ASP A 222 -11.92 -1.99 40.65
N ALA A 223 -10.77 -2.67 40.54
CA ALA A 223 -10.49 -3.95 41.20
C ALA A 223 -10.24 -3.84 42.72
N GLY A 224 -10.24 -2.64 43.29
CA GLY A 224 -10.17 -2.38 44.73
C GLY A 224 -8.78 -2.03 45.28
N CYS A 225 -7.79 -1.69 44.44
CA CYS A 225 -6.49 -1.23 44.92
C CYS A 225 -6.58 0.18 45.53
N ASN A 226 -5.87 0.40 46.64
CA ASN A 226 -5.74 1.72 47.24
C ASN A 226 -4.71 2.55 46.47
N ARG A 227 -5.20 3.42 45.59
CA ARG A 227 -4.39 4.36 44.80
C ARG A 227 -3.27 5.04 45.59
N LYS A 228 -3.58 5.57 46.78
CA LYS A 228 -2.61 6.29 47.63
C LYS A 228 -1.50 5.40 48.20
N ALA A 229 -1.72 4.08 48.29
CA ALA A 229 -0.69 3.13 48.71
C ALA A 229 0.33 2.89 47.60
N ILE A 230 -0.13 2.78 46.34
CA ILE A 230 0.71 2.66 45.15
C ILE A 230 1.54 3.95 44.95
N GLU A 231 0.89 5.11 45.07
CA GLU A 231 1.55 6.43 45.01
C GLU A 231 2.60 6.59 46.12
N LYS A 232 2.33 6.12 47.34
CA LYS A 232 3.33 6.07 48.42
C LYS A 232 4.49 5.13 48.06
N GLY A 233 4.23 4.02 47.38
CA GLY A 233 5.21 3.05 46.91
C GLY A 233 6.36 3.70 46.13
N TRP A 234 6.06 4.42 45.06
CA TRP A 234 7.08 5.11 44.24
C TRP A 234 7.91 6.10 45.06
N ASN A 235 7.24 6.92 45.88
CA ASN A 235 7.91 7.89 46.77
C ASN A 235 8.83 7.22 47.81
N VAL A 236 8.47 6.02 48.29
CA VAL A 236 9.31 5.26 49.23
C VAL A 236 10.50 4.59 48.53
N MET A 237 10.35 4.11 47.28
CA MET A 237 11.49 3.65 46.47
C MET A 237 12.53 4.78 46.31
N ASP A 238 12.09 5.96 45.84
CA ASP A 238 12.94 7.14 45.64
C ASP A 238 13.55 7.68 46.94
N LYS A 239 12.89 7.48 48.08
CA LYS A 239 13.41 7.79 49.42
C LYS A 239 14.52 6.82 49.82
N LEU A 240 14.31 5.51 49.69
CA LEU A 240 15.26 4.48 50.10
C LEU A 240 16.52 4.48 49.21
N ALA A 241 16.35 4.70 47.90
CA ALA A 241 17.43 4.73 46.91
C ALA A 241 18.56 5.72 47.24
N LYS A 242 18.26 6.81 47.94
CA LYS A 242 19.23 7.85 48.32
C LYS A 242 20.33 7.33 49.26
N THR A 243 20.08 6.27 50.03
CA THR A 243 21.02 5.78 51.07
C THR A 243 21.55 4.38 50.76
N LYS A 244 22.81 4.08 51.13
CA LYS A 244 23.39 2.73 50.96
C LYS A 244 22.58 1.64 51.68
N ALA A 245 22.08 1.94 52.89
CA ALA A 245 21.23 1.04 53.66
C ALA A 245 19.85 0.82 53.01
N GLY A 246 19.22 1.89 52.49
CA GLY A 246 17.94 1.79 51.78
C GLY A 246 18.05 1.03 50.46
N ARG A 247 19.15 1.19 49.70
CA ARG A 247 19.43 0.38 48.50
C ARG A 247 19.62 -1.10 48.84
N ALA A 248 20.42 -1.41 49.86
CA ALA A 248 20.56 -2.79 50.36
C ALA A 248 19.21 -3.39 50.81
N LYS A 249 18.32 -2.58 51.40
CA LYS A 249 16.96 -2.99 51.78
C LYS A 249 16.05 -3.26 50.58
N LEU A 250 16.09 -2.43 49.54
CA LEU A 250 15.39 -2.69 48.27
C LEU A 250 15.88 -3.99 47.62
N ASN A 251 17.20 -4.16 47.51
CA ASN A 251 17.83 -5.38 46.97
C ASN A 251 17.37 -6.65 47.71
N LYS A 252 17.25 -6.58 49.04
CA LYS A 252 16.77 -7.69 49.88
C LYS A 252 15.27 -7.97 49.69
N ILE A 253 14.42 -6.94 49.74
CA ILE A 253 12.95 -7.08 49.65
C ILE A 253 12.54 -7.63 48.28
N PHE A 254 13.08 -7.08 47.19
CA PHE A 254 12.79 -7.53 45.83
C PHE A 254 13.63 -8.74 45.37
N LYS A 255 14.48 -9.31 46.26
CA LYS A 255 15.39 -10.43 45.97
C LYS A 255 16.13 -10.24 44.64
N LEU A 256 16.73 -9.07 44.42
CA LEU A 256 17.31 -8.71 43.13
C LEU A 256 18.55 -9.54 42.81
N ASP A 257 18.73 -9.91 41.54
CA ASP A 257 19.86 -10.73 41.08
C ASP A 257 21.21 -10.10 41.50
N PRO A 258 22.07 -10.84 42.23
CA PRO A 258 23.29 -10.30 42.83
C PRO A 258 24.40 -9.95 41.82
N LYS A 259 24.28 -10.38 40.55
CA LYS A 259 25.25 -10.12 39.48
C LYS A 259 24.76 -9.07 38.49
N LYS A 260 23.46 -9.08 38.16
CA LYS A 260 22.84 -8.28 37.10
C LYS A 260 22.06 -7.06 37.61
N SER A 261 21.38 -7.16 38.76
CA SER A 261 20.27 -6.25 39.13
C SER A 261 20.35 -5.60 40.51
N LEU A 262 21.49 -5.63 41.20
CA LEU A 262 21.64 -4.87 42.44
C LEU A 262 21.57 -3.36 42.20
N ILE A 263 20.83 -2.66 43.06
CA ILE A 263 20.80 -1.21 43.16
C ILE A 263 22.04 -0.79 43.98
N LEU A 264 22.98 -0.08 43.34
CA LEU A 264 24.30 0.28 43.88
C LEU A 264 24.48 1.81 44.02
N LYS A 265 24.10 2.58 42.98
CA LYS A 265 23.92 4.05 42.96
C LYS A 265 22.43 4.40 43.15
N LYS A 266 22.10 5.70 43.29
CA LYS A 266 20.70 6.14 43.53
C LYS A 266 19.81 5.83 42.32
N GLU A 267 20.35 6.03 41.13
CA GLU A 267 19.65 6.02 39.83
C GLU A 267 19.29 4.60 39.37
N ASP A 268 19.96 3.58 39.92
CA ASP A 268 19.60 2.17 39.71
C ASP A 268 18.17 1.84 40.21
N VAL A 269 17.53 2.71 41.00
CA VAL A 269 16.13 2.53 41.40
C VAL A 269 15.17 2.66 40.22
N ASP A 270 15.54 3.37 39.15
CA ASP A 270 14.65 3.63 38.04
C ASP A 270 14.40 2.36 37.18
N PHE A 271 15.36 1.43 37.10
CA PHE A 271 15.07 0.09 36.53
C PHE A 271 14.14 -0.74 37.42
N LEU A 272 14.23 -0.63 38.76
CA LEU A 272 13.29 -1.29 39.67
C LEU A 272 11.88 -0.68 39.55
N LYS A 273 11.78 0.64 39.42
CA LYS A 273 10.50 1.33 39.18
C LYS A 273 9.91 0.90 37.83
N GLY A 274 10.71 0.80 36.78
CA GLY A 274 10.33 0.22 35.49
C GLY A 274 9.84 -1.23 35.59
N TYR A 275 10.54 -2.07 36.36
CA TYR A 275 10.18 -3.47 36.63
C TYR A 275 8.80 -3.59 37.32
N VAL A 276 8.58 -2.84 38.40
CA VAL A 276 7.31 -2.91 39.16
C VAL A 276 6.16 -2.23 38.41
N LYS A 277 6.41 -1.10 37.72
CA LYS A 277 5.47 -0.53 36.71
C LYS A 277 5.11 -1.58 35.66
N GLY A 278 6.07 -2.43 35.32
CA GLY A 278 5.90 -3.54 34.40
C GLY A 278 4.80 -4.50 34.81
N ALA A 279 4.89 -5.05 36.03
CA ALA A 279 3.90 -5.96 36.59
C ALA A 279 2.48 -5.36 36.60
N PHE A 280 2.32 -4.07 36.95
CA PHE A 280 1.02 -3.39 36.88
C PHE A 280 0.41 -3.41 35.47
N ILE A 281 1.19 -3.06 34.45
CA ILE A 281 0.66 -2.93 33.09
C ILE A 281 0.35 -4.31 32.49
N ILE A 282 1.23 -5.30 32.63
CA ILE A 282 0.96 -6.64 32.06
C ILE A 282 -0.19 -7.31 32.79
N MET A 283 -0.32 -7.20 34.12
CA MET A 283 -1.49 -7.80 34.80
C MET A 283 -2.83 -7.23 34.31
N ALA A 284 -2.92 -5.93 33.96
CA ALA A 284 -4.11 -5.37 33.31
C ALA A 284 -4.30 -5.85 31.85
N PHE A 285 -3.21 -6.15 31.14
CA PHE A 285 -3.22 -6.70 29.78
C PHE A 285 -3.72 -8.15 29.75
N VAL A 286 -3.38 -8.98 30.75
CA VAL A 286 -3.83 -10.39 30.89
C VAL A 286 -4.85 -10.62 32.03
N ASP A 287 -5.70 -9.64 32.36
CA ASP A 287 -6.70 -9.77 33.43
C ASP A 287 -7.90 -10.64 33.01
N TYR A 288 -7.66 -11.93 32.75
CA TYR A 288 -8.67 -12.92 32.33
C TYR A 288 -9.32 -13.64 33.52
N PRO A 289 -10.53 -14.21 33.38
CA PRO A 289 -11.17 -14.98 34.46
C PRO A 289 -10.51 -16.30 34.85
N TYR A 290 -9.44 -16.72 34.15
CA TYR A 290 -8.77 -18.01 34.32
C TYR A 290 -7.24 -17.88 34.19
N GLU A 291 -6.52 -18.90 34.64
CA GLU A 291 -5.06 -18.99 34.57
C GLU A 291 -4.59 -19.04 33.10
N THR A 292 -3.54 -18.27 32.78
CA THR A 292 -3.04 -18.10 31.41
C THR A 292 -1.52 -18.18 31.34
N GLN A 293 -0.99 -18.36 30.13
CA GLN A 293 0.44 -18.51 29.83
C GLN A 293 0.88 -17.71 28.58
N PHE A 294 0.16 -16.65 28.24
CA PHE A 294 0.37 -15.90 26.98
C PHE A 294 1.72 -15.16 26.91
N LEU A 295 2.18 -14.64 28.05
CA LEU A 295 3.48 -13.97 28.20
C LEU A 295 4.27 -14.64 29.33
N GLU A 296 3.69 -14.63 30.53
CA GLU A 296 4.10 -15.38 31.71
C GLU A 296 2.91 -16.17 32.26
N LYS A 297 3.20 -17.14 33.14
CA LYS A 297 2.16 -17.93 33.81
C LYS A 297 1.56 -17.16 34.99
N VAL A 298 0.29 -16.76 34.88
CA VAL A 298 -0.41 -15.94 35.90
C VAL A 298 -1.80 -16.49 36.23
N PRO A 299 -2.31 -16.29 37.46
CA PRO A 299 -3.63 -16.76 37.87
C PRO A 299 -4.76 -15.99 37.18
N GLY A 300 -5.97 -16.56 37.17
CA GLY A 300 -7.19 -15.81 36.84
C GLY A 300 -7.46 -14.65 37.80
N TRP A 301 -7.96 -13.54 37.24
CA TRP A 301 -8.11 -12.20 37.84
C TRP A 301 -6.84 -11.73 38.57
N PRO A 302 -5.68 -11.66 37.89
CA PRO A 302 -4.41 -11.27 38.49
C PRO A 302 -4.44 -9.86 39.11
N VAL A 303 -5.15 -8.89 38.50
CA VAL A 303 -5.28 -7.54 39.07
C VAL A 303 -6.04 -7.57 40.39
N LYS A 304 -7.15 -8.32 40.45
CA LYS A 304 -7.95 -8.49 41.68
C LYS A 304 -7.12 -9.12 42.81
N LYS A 305 -6.33 -10.15 42.49
CA LYS A 305 -5.41 -10.80 43.44
C LYS A 305 -4.28 -9.87 43.89
N ALA A 306 -3.76 -9.01 43.02
CA ALA A 306 -2.82 -7.96 43.41
C ALA A 306 -3.48 -6.99 44.41
N CYS A 307 -4.70 -6.54 44.12
CA CYS A 307 -5.39 -5.56 44.95
C CYS A 307 -5.79 -6.06 46.35
N GLU A 308 -5.88 -7.37 46.58
CA GLU A 308 -5.99 -7.95 47.93
C GLU A 308 -4.82 -7.56 48.86
N LYS A 309 -3.61 -7.41 48.30
CA LYS A 309 -2.39 -7.00 49.03
C LYS A 309 -2.33 -5.49 49.30
N VAL A 310 -3.03 -4.68 48.51
CA VAL A 310 -2.86 -3.22 48.41
C VAL A 310 -4.12 -2.44 48.82
N ARG A 311 -4.98 -2.99 49.69
CA ARG A 311 -6.24 -2.34 50.11
C ARG A 311 -6.09 -1.12 51.02
N LYS A 312 -4.92 -0.91 51.63
CA LYS A 312 -4.67 0.18 52.60
C LYS A 312 -3.27 0.75 52.43
N VAL A 313 -3.11 2.02 52.82
CA VAL A 313 -1.81 2.70 52.91
C VAL A 313 -1.09 2.21 54.17
N GLU A 314 0.01 1.47 54.00
CA GLU A 314 0.82 1.01 55.13
C GLU A 314 1.58 2.16 55.82
N LYS A 315 1.84 2.01 57.13
CA LYS A 315 2.53 3.06 57.91
C LYS A 315 4.03 3.06 57.63
N SER A 316 4.71 1.93 57.79
CA SER A 316 6.16 1.84 57.58
C SER A 316 6.56 1.73 56.11
N ASP A 317 7.72 2.28 55.78
CA ASP A 317 8.32 2.20 54.43
C ASP A 317 8.57 0.74 54.01
N GLU A 318 9.00 -0.11 54.94
CA GLU A 318 9.24 -1.54 54.71
C GLU A 318 7.99 -2.28 54.24
N LYS A 319 6.87 -2.16 54.97
CA LYS A 319 5.60 -2.76 54.55
C LYS A 319 5.06 -2.17 53.25
N THR A 320 5.39 -0.91 52.97
CA THR A 320 5.05 -0.28 51.67
C THR A 320 5.84 -0.95 50.53
N MET A 321 7.10 -1.35 50.77
CA MET A 321 7.92 -2.08 49.79
C MET A 321 7.55 -3.57 49.70
N GLU A 322 7.15 -4.20 50.80
CA GLU A 322 6.57 -5.55 50.78
C GLU A 322 5.30 -5.58 49.92
N GLN A 323 4.39 -4.60 50.04
CA GLN A 323 3.23 -4.46 49.16
C GLN A 323 3.63 -4.35 47.68
N MET A 324 4.64 -3.53 47.35
CA MET A 324 5.10 -3.38 45.95
C MET A 324 5.83 -4.62 45.42
N TYR A 325 6.50 -5.39 46.30
CA TYR A 325 7.10 -6.68 45.97
C TYR A 325 6.04 -7.76 45.71
N GLU A 326 5.00 -7.86 46.54
CA GLU A 326 3.91 -8.84 46.35
C GLU A 326 3.22 -8.67 44.98
N ILE A 327 3.01 -7.42 44.53
CA ILE A 327 2.47 -7.11 43.19
C ILE A 327 3.42 -7.61 42.08
N ALA A 328 4.72 -7.33 42.20
CA ALA A 328 5.70 -7.74 41.20
C ALA A 328 5.89 -9.26 41.18
N ASN A 329 5.95 -9.90 42.35
CA ASN A 329 6.11 -11.35 42.48
C ASN A 329 4.87 -12.10 41.95
N LEU A 330 3.66 -11.57 42.12
CA LEU A 330 2.44 -12.16 41.58
C LEU A 330 2.43 -12.24 40.05
N TYR A 331 3.09 -11.31 39.35
CA TYR A 331 3.28 -11.40 37.91
C TYR A 331 4.51 -12.26 37.55
N PHE A 332 5.69 -11.87 38.03
CA PHE A 332 6.96 -12.42 37.54
C PHE A 332 7.35 -13.79 38.13
N ASN A 333 6.69 -14.24 39.20
CA ASN A 333 7.07 -15.43 39.98
C ASN A 333 5.85 -16.08 40.67
N TYR A 334 4.72 -16.15 39.97
CA TYR A 334 3.48 -16.75 40.49
C TYR A 334 3.66 -18.21 40.93
N THR A 335 4.45 -18.98 40.18
CA THR A 335 4.73 -20.40 40.48
C THR A 335 5.68 -20.61 41.66
N GLY A 336 6.45 -19.58 42.03
CA GLY A 336 7.47 -19.65 43.09
C GLY A 336 8.83 -20.21 42.65
N ASP A 337 8.99 -20.59 41.39
CA ASP A 337 10.21 -21.24 40.88
C ASP A 337 11.46 -20.33 40.87
N LYS A 338 11.28 -18.99 40.87
CA LYS A 338 12.40 -18.04 40.74
C LYS A 338 12.91 -17.60 42.12
N MET A 339 14.18 -17.88 42.38
CA MET A 339 14.86 -17.51 43.64
C MET A 339 15.23 -16.02 43.72
N PHE A 340 15.52 -15.40 42.57
CA PHE A 340 15.91 -13.99 42.41
C PHE A 340 15.18 -13.34 41.23
N HIS A 341 15.11 -12.01 41.23
CA HIS A 341 14.49 -11.21 40.17
C HIS A 341 15.57 -10.41 39.40
N CYS A 342 15.67 -10.62 38.10
CA CYS A 342 16.42 -9.73 37.21
C CYS A 342 15.51 -8.56 36.81
N ALA A 343 15.92 -7.33 37.15
CA ALA A 343 15.15 -6.10 36.97
C ALA A 343 15.89 -5.03 36.16
N ASN A 344 17.22 -5.14 35.98
CA ASN A 344 17.97 -4.19 35.16
C ASN A 344 17.90 -4.56 33.66
N HIS A 345 17.07 -3.84 32.92
CA HIS A 345 16.89 -4.01 31.47
C HIS A 345 18.16 -3.85 30.60
N GLU A 346 19.27 -3.31 31.11
CA GLU A 346 20.56 -3.29 30.42
C GLU A 346 21.27 -4.67 30.41
N LYS A 347 20.90 -5.57 31.34
CA LYS A 347 21.66 -6.79 31.71
C LYS A 347 20.78 -8.05 31.85
N CYS A 348 19.47 -7.83 31.88
CA CYS A 348 18.41 -8.82 31.85
C CYS A 348 17.73 -8.73 30.49
N ASP A 349 17.12 -9.81 30.02
CA ASP A 349 16.39 -9.80 28.75
C ASP A 349 15.16 -8.88 28.83
N GLY A 350 14.61 -8.42 27.69
CA GLY A 350 13.36 -7.66 27.68
C GLY A 350 12.14 -8.58 27.89
N GLY A 351 11.03 -8.08 28.43
CA GLY A 351 9.80 -8.87 28.64
C GLY A 351 9.13 -9.40 27.36
N PHE A 352 9.52 -8.84 26.20
CA PHE A 352 9.15 -9.33 24.87
C PHE A 352 10.18 -10.32 24.27
N SER A 353 11.33 -10.55 24.92
CA SER A 353 12.36 -11.51 24.45
C SER A 353 11.79 -12.93 24.29
N SER A 354 10.84 -13.31 25.15
CA SER A 354 10.13 -14.58 25.08
C SER A 354 9.31 -14.76 23.78
N LEU A 355 9.04 -13.69 23.02
CA LEU A 355 8.41 -13.74 21.70
C LEU A 355 9.39 -14.17 20.60
N GLY A 356 10.71 -13.98 20.80
CA GLY A 356 11.77 -14.67 20.06
C GLY A 356 12.83 -13.78 19.40
N ASP A 357 12.61 -12.48 19.27
CA ASP A 357 13.49 -11.56 18.54
C ASP A 357 13.60 -10.18 19.24
N PRO A 358 14.72 -9.89 19.95
CA PRO A 358 14.79 -8.76 20.88
C PRO A 358 14.90 -7.38 20.20
N LEU A 359 15.28 -7.32 18.92
CA LEU A 359 15.41 -6.05 18.19
C LEU A 359 14.20 -5.71 17.31
N GLY A 360 13.30 -6.67 17.05
CA GLY A 360 12.25 -6.49 16.04
C GLY A 360 11.22 -5.41 16.40
N TRP A 361 10.67 -5.48 17.61
CA TRP A 361 9.69 -4.48 18.06
C TRP A 361 10.32 -3.10 18.25
N SER A 362 11.56 -3.02 18.76
CA SER A 362 12.31 -1.77 18.90
C SER A 362 12.60 -1.11 17.54
N TRP A 363 12.85 -1.91 16.49
CA TRP A 363 12.99 -1.42 15.12
C TRP A 363 11.68 -0.80 14.63
N GLN A 364 10.57 -1.54 14.73
CA GLN A 364 9.25 -1.06 14.30
C GLN A 364 8.80 0.19 15.07
N SER A 365 9.12 0.28 16.37
CA SER A 365 8.87 1.46 17.23
C SER A 365 9.71 2.70 16.86
N CYS A 366 10.69 2.54 15.98
CA CYS A 366 11.50 3.64 15.41
C CYS A 366 11.10 4.01 13.98
N THR A 367 10.48 3.11 13.23
CA THR A 367 10.20 3.27 11.79
C THR A 367 8.73 3.51 11.46
N GLU A 368 7.80 2.81 12.13
CA GLU A 368 6.37 2.79 11.81
C GLU A 368 5.47 3.03 13.03
N GLU A 369 5.67 2.29 14.12
CA GLU A 369 4.86 2.33 15.36
C GLU A 369 5.35 3.42 16.34
N ILE A 370 5.59 4.61 15.81
CA ILE A 370 6.24 5.72 16.52
C ILE A 370 5.22 6.46 17.42
N GLY A 371 4.96 5.88 18.60
CA GLY A 371 3.97 6.38 19.55
C GLY A 371 4.54 6.91 20.87
N GLN A 372 4.18 8.13 21.25
CA GLN A 372 4.48 8.71 22.57
C GLN A 372 3.60 8.09 23.67
N MET A 373 4.19 7.65 24.78
CA MET A 373 3.45 7.11 25.93
C MET A 373 4.11 7.46 27.27
N CYS A 374 3.42 8.25 28.09
CA CYS A 374 3.94 8.70 29.39
C CYS A 374 2.85 8.77 30.47
N PRO A 375 3.13 8.34 31.72
CA PRO A 375 2.34 8.75 32.86
C PRO A 375 2.47 10.23 33.17
N ASP A 376 1.35 10.84 33.54
CA ASP A 376 1.27 12.24 33.98
C ASP A 376 1.39 12.38 35.51
N GLY A 377 1.29 11.26 36.23
CA GLY A 377 1.36 11.17 37.69
C GLY A 377 0.12 11.69 38.42
N PRO A 378 0.14 11.76 39.76
CA PRO A 378 -1.04 12.13 40.55
C PRO A 378 -1.38 13.62 40.37
N PRO A 379 -2.68 14.00 40.29
CA PRO A 379 -3.88 13.16 40.47
C PRO A 379 -4.39 12.48 39.18
N ASN A 380 -3.66 12.54 38.07
CA ASN A 380 -4.13 12.07 36.76
C ASN A 380 -3.96 10.55 36.56
N ASP A 381 -2.85 9.96 37.00
CA ASP A 381 -2.65 8.51 37.12
C ASP A 381 -1.82 8.17 38.38
N PHE A 382 -1.66 6.87 38.72
CA PHE A 382 -0.99 6.47 39.97
C PHE A 382 0.52 6.17 39.85
N PHE A 383 1.12 6.41 38.68
CA PHE A 383 2.56 6.23 38.47
C PHE A 383 3.32 7.50 38.88
N TRP A 384 4.65 7.50 38.77
CA TRP A 384 5.40 8.76 38.81
C TRP A 384 5.27 9.47 37.45
N LYS A 385 5.25 10.80 37.45
CA LYS A 385 5.16 11.59 36.21
C LYS A 385 6.43 11.41 35.38
N THR A 386 6.27 11.09 34.09
CA THR A 386 7.34 11.18 33.09
C THR A 386 6.97 12.04 31.88
N CYS A 387 5.73 12.54 31.79
CA CYS A 387 5.34 13.50 30.76
C CYS A 387 5.98 14.89 30.97
N PRO A 388 6.25 15.66 29.89
CA PRO A 388 6.02 15.29 28.48
C PRO A 388 7.08 14.31 27.95
N ASP A 389 6.61 13.30 27.25
CA ASP A 389 7.44 12.51 26.33
C ASP A 389 7.41 13.19 24.94
N THR A 390 8.49 13.11 24.18
CA THR A 390 8.68 13.90 22.96
C THR A 390 9.22 13.06 21.80
N LEU A 391 8.85 13.42 20.56
CA LEU A 391 9.31 12.71 19.37
C LEU A 391 10.83 12.84 19.19
N GLU A 392 11.39 13.96 19.66
CA GLU A 392 12.83 14.23 19.72
C GLU A 392 13.53 13.21 20.62
N LYS A 393 12.98 12.90 21.81
CA LYS A 393 13.56 11.93 22.75
C LYS A 393 13.48 10.49 22.22
N GLN A 394 12.38 10.14 21.56
CA GLN A 394 12.23 8.85 20.88
C GLN A 394 13.24 8.70 19.74
N LEU A 395 13.40 9.74 18.92
CA LEU A 395 14.40 9.82 17.86
C LEU A 395 15.85 9.73 18.39
N GLU A 396 16.19 10.42 19.48
CA GLU A 396 17.50 10.32 20.14
C GLU A 396 17.80 8.88 20.57
N GLY A 397 16.81 8.21 21.17
CA GLY A 397 16.88 6.77 21.44
C GLY A 397 17.10 5.94 20.18
N CYS A 398 16.39 6.23 19.09
CA CYS A 398 16.46 5.44 17.85
C CYS A 398 17.85 5.54 17.22
N LEU A 399 18.43 6.74 17.24
CA LEU A 399 19.82 6.97 16.85
C LEU A 399 20.78 6.20 17.77
N SER A 400 20.64 6.33 19.10
CA SER A 400 21.48 5.61 20.07
C SER A 400 21.39 4.09 19.94
N THR A 401 20.25 3.55 19.50
CA THR A 401 20.03 2.11 19.35
C THR A 401 20.54 1.59 18.01
N PHE A 402 20.19 2.25 16.89
CA PHE A 402 20.33 1.68 15.55
C PHE A 402 21.35 2.38 14.63
N SER A 403 21.96 3.51 15.02
CA SER A 403 22.92 4.19 14.13
C SER A 403 24.14 3.33 13.80
N HIS A 404 24.51 2.39 14.68
CA HIS A 404 25.59 1.43 14.44
C HIS A 404 25.28 0.42 13.31
N LEU A 405 24.01 0.22 12.97
CA LEU A 405 23.57 -0.57 11.82
C LEU A 405 23.40 0.27 10.54
N GLY A 406 23.40 1.60 10.64
CA GLY A 406 23.18 2.55 9.55
C GLY A 406 21.88 3.38 9.62
N TYR A 407 21.12 3.29 10.71
CA TYR A 407 19.88 4.07 10.89
C TYR A 407 20.14 5.58 11.02
N LYS A 408 19.23 6.39 10.45
CA LYS A 408 19.37 7.86 10.36
C LYS A 408 18.09 8.58 10.78
N LYS A 409 18.22 9.86 11.16
CA LYS A 409 17.08 10.74 11.51
C LYS A 409 16.03 10.84 10.41
N SER A 410 16.46 10.76 9.15
CA SER A 410 15.61 10.76 7.95
C SER A 410 14.64 9.58 7.88
N MET A 411 14.92 8.45 8.53
CA MET A 411 14.09 7.24 8.54
C MET A 411 12.95 7.27 9.60
N PHE A 412 12.98 8.27 10.50
CA PHE A 412 12.00 8.41 11.58
C PHE A 412 10.72 9.10 11.06
N HIS A 413 9.71 8.32 10.68
CA HIS A 413 8.50 8.82 10.01
C HIS A 413 7.22 8.71 10.88
N PRO A 414 7.02 9.58 11.89
CA PRO A 414 5.96 9.45 12.91
C PRO A 414 4.50 9.48 12.40
N ASN A 415 4.28 9.64 11.09
CA ASN A 415 2.95 9.65 10.48
C ASN A 415 2.78 8.53 9.41
N ILE A 416 3.77 7.66 9.18
CA ILE A 416 3.77 6.73 8.03
C ILE A 416 2.58 5.76 8.05
N VAL A 417 2.18 5.27 9.23
CA VAL A 417 0.97 4.46 9.43
C VAL A 417 -0.30 5.22 9.03
N SER A 418 -0.41 6.51 9.35
CA SER A 418 -1.52 7.37 8.92
C SER A 418 -1.50 7.67 7.41
N HIS A 419 -0.31 7.74 6.79
CA HIS A 419 -0.17 7.95 5.34
C HIS A 419 -0.59 6.68 4.58
N ASN A 420 0.02 5.55 4.93
CA ASN A 420 -0.23 4.27 4.28
C ASN A 420 -1.66 3.76 4.54
N TYR A 421 -2.13 3.77 5.79
CA TYR A 421 -3.37 3.08 6.18
C TYR A 421 -4.52 4.03 6.52
N GLY A 422 -4.29 5.12 7.28
CA GLY A 422 -5.28 6.19 7.49
C GLY A 422 -6.55 5.81 8.26
N LEU A 423 -6.40 4.91 9.26
CA LEU A 423 -7.45 4.29 10.05
C LEU A 423 -8.53 5.25 10.61
N SER A 424 -8.16 6.48 10.97
CA SER A 424 -9.05 7.48 11.55
C SER A 424 -10.04 8.14 10.58
N THR A 425 -9.88 7.94 9.27
CA THR A 425 -10.63 8.69 8.24
C THR A 425 -11.44 7.83 7.26
N MET A 426 -11.43 6.50 7.45
CA MET A 426 -11.82 5.51 6.44
C MET A 426 -13.25 5.67 5.88
N PRO A 427 -13.42 6.15 4.62
CA PRO A 427 -14.75 6.37 4.06
C PRO A 427 -15.35 5.14 3.37
N THR A 428 -14.58 4.05 3.22
CA THR A 428 -14.82 2.92 2.30
C THR A 428 -14.41 1.54 2.83
N ALA A 429 -13.64 1.45 3.92
CA ALA A 429 -13.24 0.16 4.47
C ALA A 429 -14.47 -0.59 4.99
N THR A 430 -14.53 -1.90 4.74
CA THR A 430 -15.72 -2.74 4.89
C THR A 430 -15.37 -4.10 5.47
N ASN A 431 -16.32 -4.69 6.19
CA ASN A 431 -16.22 -6.02 6.80
C ASN A 431 -15.10 -6.12 7.86
N ILE A 432 -14.80 -5.01 8.55
CA ILE A 432 -13.84 -4.98 9.66
C ILE A 432 -14.61 -4.86 10.98
N ILE A 433 -14.30 -5.75 11.92
CA ILE A 433 -14.77 -5.68 13.31
C ILE A 433 -13.56 -5.36 14.17
N PHE A 434 -13.58 -4.22 14.85
CA PHE A 434 -12.65 -3.94 15.95
C PHE A 434 -13.28 -4.41 17.26
N SER A 435 -12.53 -5.12 18.09
CA SER A 435 -12.91 -5.46 19.47
C SER A 435 -11.85 -4.92 20.42
N ASN A 436 -12.23 -4.53 21.63
CA ASN A 436 -11.29 -4.12 22.67
C ASN A 436 -11.78 -4.61 24.04
N GLY A 437 -10.88 -5.11 24.86
CA GLY A 437 -11.14 -5.28 26.29
C GLY A 437 -11.33 -3.93 26.98
N TYR A 438 -12.31 -3.78 27.89
CA TYR A 438 -12.43 -2.54 28.67
C TYR A 438 -11.26 -2.40 29.67
N LEU A 439 -10.76 -3.51 30.22
CA LEU A 439 -9.70 -3.56 31.22
C LEU A 439 -8.31 -3.32 30.61
N ASP A 440 -8.17 -3.67 29.33
CA ASP A 440 -6.96 -3.59 28.52
C ASP A 440 -6.45 -2.15 28.35
N PRO A 441 -5.21 -1.83 28.79
CA PRO A 441 -4.58 -0.53 28.59
C PRO A 441 -4.56 -0.01 27.14
N TRP A 442 -4.47 -0.91 26.14
CA TRP A 442 -4.46 -0.54 24.73
C TRP A 442 -5.82 -0.11 24.17
N SER A 443 -6.93 -0.39 24.89
CA SER A 443 -8.27 0.11 24.53
C SER A 443 -8.39 1.64 24.59
N ALA A 444 -7.48 2.28 25.33
CA ALA A 444 -7.23 3.73 25.26
C ALA A 444 -6.95 4.22 23.83
N HIS A 445 -6.35 3.36 23.00
CA HIS A 445 -5.82 3.62 21.68
C HIS A 445 -6.55 2.83 20.57
N GLY A 446 -7.69 2.19 20.88
CA GLY A 446 -8.51 1.46 19.92
C GLY A 446 -9.46 2.34 19.10
N TYR A 447 -9.97 1.81 17.98
CA TYR A 447 -10.81 2.50 16.98
C TYR A 447 -11.98 3.33 17.54
N SER A 448 -12.63 2.85 18.61
CA SER A 448 -13.70 3.58 19.28
C SER A 448 -13.73 3.23 20.76
N LYS A 449 -13.95 4.24 21.62
CA LYS A 449 -14.14 4.08 23.07
C LYS A 449 -15.60 3.71 23.45
N LYS A 450 -16.42 3.31 22.47
CA LYS A 450 -17.85 2.93 22.59
C LYS A 450 -18.23 1.89 21.53
N ASN A 451 -19.27 1.10 21.80
CA ASN A 451 -19.82 0.15 20.82
C ASN A 451 -20.37 0.87 19.57
N VAL A 452 -19.97 0.40 18.40
CA VAL A 452 -20.43 0.84 17.07
C VAL A 452 -20.88 -0.41 16.31
N LEU A 453 -22.16 -0.78 16.43
CA LEU A 453 -22.66 -2.05 15.88
C LEU A 453 -23.24 -1.92 14.45
N LYS A 454 -23.43 -0.68 13.97
CA LYS A 454 -23.97 -0.34 12.65
C LYS A 454 -22.88 0.26 11.77
N GLY A 455 -22.90 -0.09 10.48
CA GLY A 455 -21.98 0.41 9.46
C GLY A 455 -21.06 -0.66 8.87
N PRO A 456 -20.19 -0.28 7.93
CA PRO A 456 -19.27 -1.18 7.24
C PRO A 456 -18.05 -1.58 8.09
N ILE A 457 -17.72 -0.76 9.09
CA ILE A 457 -16.79 -1.06 10.19
C ILE A 457 -17.64 -1.18 11.45
N LYS A 458 -17.33 -2.16 12.30
CA LYS A 458 -17.97 -2.36 13.61
C LYS A 458 -16.95 -2.21 14.73
N SER A 459 -17.40 -1.83 15.92
CA SER A 459 -16.56 -1.72 17.11
C SER A 459 -17.27 -2.26 18.36
N ILE A 460 -16.58 -3.05 19.18
CA ILE A 460 -17.14 -3.72 20.37
C ILE A 460 -16.21 -3.52 21.57
N ILE A 461 -16.76 -3.08 22.70
CA ILE A 461 -16.08 -3.00 24.01
C ILE A 461 -16.57 -4.13 24.90
N LEU A 462 -15.65 -5.01 25.30
CA LEU A 462 -15.91 -6.14 26.20
C LEU A 462 -15.71 -5.67 27.65
N LYS A 463 -16.80 -5.46 28.42
CA LYS A 463 -16.74 -4.83 29.75
C LYS A 463 -15.80 -5.54 30.74
N THR A 464 -15.73 -6.86 30.66
CA THR A 464 -14.87 -7.72 31.49
C THR A 464 -13.67 -8.27 30.71
N GLY A 465 -13.44 -7.80 29.48
CA GLY A 465 -12.34 -8.26 28.65
C GLY A 465 -11.04 -7.54 28.97
N ALA A 466 -9.95 -8.30 29.02
CA ALA A 466 -8.59 -7.81 28.87
C ALA A 466 -8.13 -7.95 27.40
N HIS A 467 -6.82 -7.86 27.14
CA HIS A 467 -6.27 -7.83 25.78
C HIS A 467 -6.51 -9.17 25.04
N HIS A 468 -6.88 -9.16 23.75
CA HIS A 468 -7.19 -10.37 22.94
C HIS A 468 -8.30 -11.29 23.49
N TYR A 469 -9.16 -10.83 24.40
CA TYR A 469 -10.06 -11.74 25.13
C TYR A 469 -11.05 -12.51 24.22
N ASP A 470 -11.52 -11.91 23.12
CA ASP A 470 -12.39 -12.53 22.12
C ASP A 470 -11.68 -13.43 21.10
N LEU A 471 -10.35 -13.53 21.13
CA LEU A 471 -9.59 -14.48 20.30
C LEU A 471 -9.25 -15.78 21.03
N ARG A 472 -9.55 -15.87 22.33
CA ARG A 472 -9.27 -17.05 23.16
C ARG A 472 -10.20 -18.20 22.79
N GLY A 473 -9.71 -19.44 22.97
CA GLY A 473 -10.55 -20.62 22.87
C GLY A 473 -11.55 -20.68 24.02
N ALA A 474 -12.76 -21.19 23.76
CA ALA A 474 -13.89 -21.11 24.69
C ALA A 474 -13.61 -21.79 26.04
N HIS A 475 -13.84 -21.07 27.15
CA HIS A 475 -13.53 -21.53 28.49
C HIS A 475 -14.74 -21.50 29.44
N LYS A 476 -14.80 -22.45 30.38
CA LYS A 476 -15.95 -22.65 31.29
C LYS A 476 -16.21 -21.50 32.28
N LEU A 477 -15.29 -20.55 32.37
CA LEU A 477 -15.39 -19.35 33.23
C LEU A 477 -15.63 -18.05 32.45
N ASP A 478 -15.92 -18.14 31.14
CA ASP A 478 -16.20 -16.95 30.33
C ASP A 478 -17.50 -16.26 30.72
N THR A 479 -17.48 -14.92 30.66
CA THR A 479 -18.63 -14.10 31.02
C THR A 479 -19.65 -14.07 29.88
N LYS A 480 -20.94 -14.17 30.22
CA LYS A 480 -22.05 -14.37 29.25
C LYS A 480 -22.36 -13.16 28.33
N GLU A 481 -21.45 -12.20 28.13
CA GLU A 481 -21.68 -10.99 27.33
C GLU A 481 -21.14 -11.09 25.88
N GLN A 482 -21.78 -11.92 25.04
CA GLN A 482 -21.61 -11.90 23.57
C GLN A 482 -22.97 -12.20 22.88
N PHE A 483 -23.41 -11.40 21.87
CA PHE A 483 -24.23 -11.81 20.68
C PHE A 483 -24.89 -10.63 19.85
N PHE A 484 -25.06 -10.87 18.53
CA PHE A 484 -26.04 -10.35 17.50
C PHE A 484 -26.11 -8.89 16.90
N ARG A 485 -25.70 -8.77 15.61
CA ARG A 485 -26.37 -8.35 14.31
C ARG A 485 -27.22 -7.03 14.07
N ASP A 486 -26.85 -6.30 12.97
CA ASP A 486 -27.66 -5.68 11.85
C ASP A 486 -28.20 -4.18 11.74
N PRO A 487 -28.46 -3.59 10.50
CA PRO A 487 -28.15 -2.17 10.11
C PRO A 487 -29.23 -1.34 9.30
N VAL A 488 -28.88 -0.28 8.48
CA VAL A 488 -29.57 0.38 7.27
C VAL A 488 -29.13 1.89 6.98
N THR A 489 -29.52 2.54 5.84
CA THR A 489 -29.08 3.87 5.23
C THR A 489 -30.27 4.70 4.57
N PHE A 490 -30.26 5.79 3.71
CA PHE A 490 -29.29 6.61 2.89
C PHE A 490 -29.89 7.94 2.24
N GLU A 491 -29.04 8.94 1.84
CA GLU A 491 -29.15 10.02 0.76
C GLU A 491 -30.29 11.11 0.64
N ASN A 492 -30.33 12.16 -0.26
CA ASN A 492 -29.36 13.20 -0.78
C ASN A 492 -29.92 14.19 -1.91
N SER A 493 -29.70 15.53 -1.87
CA SER A 493 -30.01 16.56 -2.96
C SER A 493 -29.39 17.99 -2.74
N GLN A 494 -29.27 19.02 -3.61
CA GLN A 494 -29.01 19.21 -5.08
C GLN A 494 -28.21 20.54 -5.42
N ILE A 495 -28.52 21.39 -6.44
CA ILE A 495 -27.59 22.27 -7.25
C ILE A 495 -28.22 23.63 -7.78
N HIS A 496 -27.46 24.74 -8.07
CA HIS A 496 -27.57 25.68 -9.26
C HIS A 496 -26.42 26.77 -9.41
N ARG A 497 -26.36 27.58 -10.50
CA ARG A 497 -25.10 27.77 -11.32
C ARG A 497 -25.01 28.97 -12.32
N LYS A 498 -23.79 29.27 -12.84
CA LYS A 498 -23.33 29.95 -14.12
C LYS A 498 -22.75 31.39 -13.99
N THR A 499 -21.81 31.93 -14.81
CA THR A 499 -20.68 31.52 -15.73
C THR A 499 -19.96 32.84 -16.16
N SER A 500 -18.79 32.97 -16.79
CA SER A 500 -17.64 32.13 -17.28
C SER A 500 -16.39 33.09 -17.36
N GLU A 501 -15.26 33.00 -18.09
CA GLU A 501 -14.67 32.22 -19.22
C GLU A 501 -13.15 31.95 -18.97
N SER A 502 -12.27 31.78 -19.97
CA SER A 502 -10.90 31.21 -19.75
C SER A 502 -9.81 31.56 -20.78
N PRO A 503 -8.56 31.75 -20.31
CA PRO A 503 -7.42 30.97 -20.82
C PRO A 503 -6.59 30.32 -19.68
N TYR A 504 -6.24 29.03 -19.81
CA TYR A 504 -5.65 28.24 -18.71
C TYR A 504 -4.23 28.68 -18.31
N LYS A 505 -3.93 28.61 -17.01
CA LYS A 505 -2.62 28.93 -16.41
C LYS A 505 -2.28 27.91 -15.33
N TYR A 506 -0.99 27.69 -15.06
CA TYR A 506 -0.48 26.92 -13.92
C TYR A 506 0.93 27.38 -13.57
N ARG A 507 1.42 27.01 -12.39
CA ARG A 507 2.83 27.13 -11.99
C ARG A 507 3.47 25.75 -11.81
N GLU A 508 4.77 25.65 -12.08
CA GLU A 508 5.59 24.47 -11.82
C GLU A 508 6.11 24.52 -10.38
N GLU A 509 5.97 23.41 -9.66
CA GLU A 509 6.37 23.23 -8.26
C GLU A 509 7.07 21.88 -8.08
N TYR A 510 7.78 21.71 -6.97
CA TYR A 510 8.45 20.46 -6.62
C TYR A 510 8.19 20.11 -5.15
N VAL A 511 8.18 18.81 -4.85
CA VAL A 511 8.18 18.30 -3.48
C VAL A 511 9.19 17.15 -3.37
N LYS A 512 9.95 17.12 -2.27
CA LYS A 512 10.79 15.98 -1.95
C LYS A 512 9.94 14.79 -1.57
N VAL A 513 10.21 13.64 -2.19
CA VAL A 513 9.60 12.35 -1.83
C VAL A 513 10.69 11.27 -1.73
N PRO A 514 10.49 10.22 -0.92
CA PRO A 514 11.38 9.07 -0.91
C PRO A 514 11.57 8.42 -2.29
N VAL A 515 12.79 7.98 -2.58
CA VAL A 515 13.07 7.08 -3.70
C VAL A 515 12.40 5.72 -3.47
N ASP A 516 12.31 5.28 -2.21
CA ASP A 516 11.60 4.08 -1.78
C ASP A 516 10.60 4.40 -0.66
N HIS A 517 9.33 4.07 -0.85
CA HIS A 517 8.26 4.24 0.14
C HIS A 517 7.98 2.99 0.99
N PHE A 518 8.65 1.86 0.71
CA PHE A 518 8.30 0.55 1.28
C PHE A 518 9.47 -0.17 1.98
N THR A 519 10.69 0.36 1.87
CA THR A 519 11.86 -0.13 2.64
C THR A 519 12.61 1.02 3.30
N TYR A 520 13.30 0.69 4.38
CA TYR A 520 14.17 1.58 5.15
C TYR A 520 15.65 1.35 4.84
N ARG A 521 15.99 0.65 3.74
CA ARG A 521 17.39 0.35 3.38
C ARG A 521 18.23 1.61 3.17
N ASN A 522 17.61 2.66 2.68
CA ASN A 522 18.23 3.93 2.38
C ASN A 522 17.24 5.08 2.67
N ASP A 523 17.77 6.29 2.76
CA ASP A 523 17.03 7.53 3.01
C ASP A 523 17.13 8.51 1.84
N LEU A 524 17.22 7.99 0.61
CA LEU A 524 17.33 8.83 -0.58
C LEU A 524 15.99 9.50 -0.88
N GLU A 525 16.04 10.80 -1.15
CA GLU A 525 14.91 11.62 -1.60
C GLU A 525 15.18 12.17 -2.99
N PHE A 526 14.13 12.39 -3.78
CA PHE A 526 14.23 13.16 -5.03
C PHE A 526 13.12 14.21 -5.13
N ASN A 527 13.33 15.21 -5.98
CA ASN A 527 12.35 16.26 -6.26
C ASN A 527 11.34 15.74 -7.29
N LEU A 528 10.16 15.32 -6.82
CA LEU A 528 9.01 14.99 -7.66
C LEU A 528 8.34 16.30 -8.11
N ARG A 529 8.08 16.42 -9.41
CA ARG A 529 7.45 17.61 -10.00
C ARG A 529 5.94 17.55 -9.96
N TYR A 530 5.30 18.70 -9.75
CA TYR A 530 3.87 18.87 -10.03
C TYR A 530 3.58 20.24 -10.62
N LEU A 531 2.49 20.34 -11.38
CA LEU A 531 1.93 21.59 -11.88
C LEU A 531 0.67 21.90 -11.08
N ILE A 532 0.45 23.17 -10.72
CA ILE A 532 -0.70 23.57 -9.91
C ILE A 532 -1.35 24.88 -10.38
N ASN A 533 -2.68 24.91 -10.37
CA ASN A 533 -3.50 26.11 -10.38
C ASN A 533 -4.34 26.17 -9.10
N THR A 534 -4.39 27.34 -8.46
CA THR A 534 -5.20 27.62 -7.26
C THR A 534 -6.15 28.80 -7.42
N ASP A 535 -6.25 29.37 -8.62
CA ASP A 535 -6.91 30.66 -8.89
C ASP A 535 -8.44 30.56 -8.68
N SER A 536 -9.00 29.37 -8.92
CA SER A 536 -10.40 29.05 -8.63
C SER A 536 -10.62 28.47 -7.22
N PHE A 537 -9.57 28.15 -6.46
CA PHE A 537 -9.71 27.43 -5.20
C PHE A 537 -10.30 28.31 -4.11
N LYS A 538 -11.30 27.78 -3.38
CA LYS A 538 -11.83 28.39 -2.16
C LYS A 538 -11.92 27.33 -1.07
N LYS A 539 -11.84 27.75 0.20
CA LYS A 539 -11.91 26.85 1.36
C LYS A 539 -13.14 25.94 1.28
N GLY A 540 -12.91 24.62 1.28
CA GLY A 540 -13.95 23.61 1.11
C GLY A 540 -14.37 23.31 -0.34
N GLY A 541 -13.69 23.86 -1.35
CA GLY A 541 -13.64 23.28 -2.69
C GLY A 541 -12.77 22.02 -2.73
N PRO A 542 -12.77 21.25 -3.83
CA PRO A 542 -11.95 20.05 -3.97
C PRO A 542 -10.55 20.36 -4.53
N ILE A 543 -9.69 19.34 -4.53
CA ILE A 543 -8.52 19.25 -5.42
C ILE A 543 -8.89 18.29 -6.55
N LEU A 544 -8.70 18.72 -7.80
CA LEU A 544 -8.76 17.87 -8.98
C LEU A 544 -7.31 17.43 -9.29
N LEU A 545 -7.03 16.15 -9.17
CA LEU A 545 -5.70 15.56 -9.22
C LEU A 545 -5.53 14.73 -10.51
N TYR A 546 -4.64 15.10 -11.40
CA TYR A 546 -4.23 14.23 -12.50
C TYR A 546 -3.06 13.36 -12.04
N THR A 547 -3.23 12.04 -12.07
CA THR A 547 -2.14 11.08 -11.85
C THR A 547 -1.33 10.95 -13.14
N GLY A 548 -0.16 11.59 -13.17
CA GLY A 548 0.75 11.58 -14.31
C GLY A 548 1.10 10.17 -14.77
N ASN A 549 1.40 10.05 -16.07
CA ASN A 549 1.59 8.78 -16.73
C ASN A 549 2.81 8.83 -17.66
N GLU A 550 2.80 8.09 -18.79
CA GLU A 550 3.98 7.72 -19.58
C GLU A 550 4.64 8.85 -20.41
N GLY A 551 4.86 10.03 -19.81
CA GLY A 551 5.50 11.18 -20.47
C GLY A 551 5.64 12.44 -19.60
N LYS A 552 6.16 13.50 -20.22
CA LYS A 552 6.29 14.85 -19.63
C LYS A 552 4.93 15.41 -19.18
N ILE A 553 4.81 15.81 -17.92
CA ILE A 553 3.52 16.18 -17.31
C ILE A 553 2.80 17.36 -18.00
N GLU A 554 3.56 18.28 -18.60
CA GLU A 554 3.02 19.40 -19.39
C GLU A 554 2.12 18.90 -20.54
N LYS A 555 2.51 17.81 -21.21
CA LYS A 555 1.73 17.25 -22.34
C LYS A 555 0.35 16.77 -21.93
N PHE A 556 0.21 16.29 -20.69
CA PHE A 556 -1.07 15.89 -20.12
C PHE A 556 -1.87 17.11 -19.65
N ALA A 557 -1.22 18.13 -19.06
CA ALA A 557 -1.88 19.40 -18.69
C ALA A 557 -2.45 20.13 -19.91
N ASP A 558 -1.66 20.29 -20.98
CA ASP A 558 -2.05 20.94 -22.24
C ASP A 558 -3.27 20.26 -22.91
N ASN A 559 -3.44 18.95 -22.69
CA ASN A 559 -4.47 18.15 -23.35
C ASN A 559 -5.68 17.79 -22.45
N THR A 560 -5.60 17.99 -21.14
CA THR A 560 -6.64 17.60 -20.15
C THR A 560 -7.45 18.82 -19.68
N GLY A 561 -7.89 19.64 -20.63
CA GLY A 561 -8.60 20.89 -20.36
C GLY A 561 -9.87 20.74 -19.51
N PHE A 562 -10.53 19.57 -19.50
CA PHE A 562 -11.77 19.36 -18.76
C PHE A 562 -11.61 19.58 -17.23
N MET A 563 -10.43 19.32 -16.66
CA MET A 563 -10.16 19.62 -15.25
C MET A 563 -10.17 21.12 -14.97
N PHE A 564 -9.63 21.93 -15.89
CA PHE A 564 -9.67 23.38 -15.78
C PHE A 564 -11.08 23.94 -16.04
N ASP A 565 -11.83 23.38 -17.00
CA ASP A 565 -13.26 23.71 -17.23
C ASP A 565 -14.14 23.49 -15.98
N LEU A 566 -13.80 22.48 -15.16
CA LEU A 566 -14.50 22.17 -13.91
C LEU A 566 -14.12 23.11 -12.76
N ALA A 567 -12.90 23.67 -12.74
CA ALA A 567 -12.33 24.28 -11.55
C ALA A 567 -13.08 25.54 -11.05
N PRO A 568 -13.47 26.51 -11.90
CA PRO A 568 -14.27 27.66 -11.47
C PRO A 568 -15.64 27.26 -10.89
N GLU A 569 -16.28 26.23 -11.47
CA GLU A 569 -17.61 25.78 -11.06
C GLU A 569 -17.58 24.99 -9.73
N LEU A 570 -16.50 24.24 -9.49
CA LEU A 570 -16.30 23.48 -8.24
C LEU A 570 -15.59 24.30 -7.15
N ASN A 571 -15.09 25.49 -7.48
CA ASN A 571 -14.16 26.30 -6.67
C ASN A 571 -12.90 25.50 -6.28
N ALA A 572 -12.33 24.80 -7.26
CA ALA A 572 -11.30 23.79 -7.06
C ALA A 572 -9.88 24.29 -7.30
N ALA A 573 -8.91 23.58 -6.73
CA ALA A 573 -7.53 23.59 -7.20
C ALA A 573 -7.37 22.50 -8.28
N VAL A 574 -6.50 22.74 -9.27
CA VAL A 574 -6.13 21.77 -10.30
C VAL A 574 -4.66 21.43 -10.10
N VAL A 575 -4.34 20.14 -10.01
CA VAL A 575 -2.96 19.66 -9.82
C VAL A 575 -2.68 18.51 -10.79
N PHE A 576 -1.55 18.59 -11.50
CA PHE A 576 -1.00 17.50 -12.30
C PHE A 576 0.31 17.06 -11.67
N VAL A 577 0.37 15.83 -11.13
CA VAL A 577 1.61 15.30 -10.53
C VAL A 577 2.34 14.47 -11.56
N GLU A 578 3.63 14.74 -11.78
CA GLU A 578 4.44 13.96 -12.70
C GLU A 578 4.74 12.57 -12.13
N HIS A 579 4.81 11.56 -12.99
CA HIS A 579 5.18 10.21 -12.60
C HIS A 579 6.70 10.10 -12.44
N ARG A 580 7.18 9.40 -11.40
CA ARG A 580 8.61 9.10 -11.23
C ARG A 580 9.22 8.52 -12.51
N TYR A 581 10.50 8.82 -12.75
CA TYR A 581 11.30 8.50 -13.94
C TYR A 581 10.91 9.21 -15.26
N TYR A 582 9.71 9.81 -15.35
CA TYR A 582 9.28 10.60 -16.51
C TYR A 582 9.60 12.10 -16.35
N GLY A 583 9.72 12.79 -17.50
CA GLY A 583 9.94 14.23 -17.56
C GLY A 583 11.16 14.72 -16.78
N LYS A 584 10.94 15.56 -15.76
CA LYS A 584 11.98 16.08 -14.85
C LYS A 584 12.08 15.26 -13.56
N SER A 585 11.09 14.42 -13.25
CA SER A 585 10.93 13.70 -11.98
C SER A 585 11.75 12.42 -11.90
N LYS A 586 13.07 12.53 -12.15
CA LYS A 586 13.99 11.39 -12.27
C LYS A 586 14.75 11.16 -10.95
N PRO A 587 14.55 10.03 -10.24
CA PRO A 587 15.12 9.81 -8.90
C PRO A 587 16.65 9.96 -8.79
N PHE A 588 17.38 9.59 -9.85
CA PHE A 588 18.84 9.68 -9.93
C PHE A 588 19.29 10.64 -11.05
N GLY A 589 18.42 11.58 -11.46
CA GLY A 589 18.66 12.45 -12.61
C GLY A 589 18.92 11.63 -13.89
N ASN A 590 20.04 11.88 -14.56
CA ASN A 590 20.45 11.14 -15.76
C ASN A 590 20.74 9.65 -15.49
N GLU A 591 21.22 9.31 -14.29
CA GLU A 591 21.58 7.94 -13.90
C GLU A 591 20.37 7.04 -13.61
N SER A 592 19.15 7.56 -13.69
CA SER A 592 17.91 6.81 -13.41
C SER A 592 17.67 5.62 -14.35
N TYR A 593 18.44 5.53 -15.45
CA TYR A 593 18.34 4.48 -16.47
C TYR A 593 19.67 3.74 -16.72
N SER A 594 20.75 4.03 -15.97
CA SER A 594 22.08 3.48 -16.26
C SER A 594 22.32 2.06 -15.74
N ASN A 595 21.49 1.57 -14.82
CA ASN A 595 21.59 0.24 -14.22
C ASN A 595 20.28 -0.14 -13.46
N ILE A 596 20.12 -1.41 -13.10
CA ILE A 596 18.92 -1.94 -12.43
C ILE A 596 18.78 -1.49 -10.96
N GLU A 597 19.86 -1.12 -10.27
CA GLU A 597 19.79 -0.58 -8.90
C GLU A 597 19.12 0.80 -8.88
N ASN A 598 19.42 1.64 -9.88
CA ASN A 598 18.78 2.93 -10.08
C ASN A 598 17.41 2.82 -10.74
N LEU A 599 17.22 1.91 -11.71
CA LEU A 599 15.96 1.74 -12.45
C LEU A 599 14.91 0.94 -11.66
N GLY A 600 15.32 0.15 -10.66
CA GLY A 600 14.45 -0.79 -9.95
C GLY A 600 13.29 -0.17 -9.18
N TYR A 601 13.36 1.08 -8.73
CA TYR A 601 12.23 1.76 -8.05
C TYR A 601 11.16 2.28 -9.02
N PHE A 602 11.24 1.94 -10.30
CA PHE A 602 10.25 2.24 -11.33
C PHE A 602 9.12 1.21 -11.32
N SER A 603 8.34 1.21 -10.23
CA SER A 603 7.09 0.45 -10.12
C SER A 603 5.88 1.38 -9.95
N SER A 604 4.71 0.89 -10.37
CA SER A 604 3.43 1.56 -10.17
C SER A 604 3.11 1.73 -8.69
N ALA A 605 3.49 0.77 -7.83
CA ALA A 605 3.28 0.88 -6.38
C ALA A 605 4.00 2.11 -5.79
N GLN A 606 5.25 2.34 -6.18
CA GLN A 606 6.03 3.50 -5.75
C GLN A 606 5.44 4.81 -6.29
N ALA A 607 4.97 4.83 -7.55
CA ALA A 607 4.29 6.01 -8.12
C ALA A 607 2.93 6.32 -7.44
N LEU A 608 2.20 5.30 -6.98
CA LEU A 608 0.97 5.50 -6.20
C LEU A 608 1.25 6.08 -4.81
N ALA A 609 2.37 5.69 -4.19
CA ALA A 609 2.82 6.28 -2.93
C ALA A 609 3.28 7.74 -3.12
N ASP A 610 3.97 8.07 -4.21
CA ASP A 610 4.28 9.46 -4.61
C ASP A 610 3.00 10.32 -4.66
N PHE A 611 1.96 9.87 -5.38
CA PHE A 611 0.69 10.60 -5.49
C PHE A 611 -0.01 10.76 -4.13
N ALA A 612 0.03 9.74 -3.26
CA ALA A 612 -0.54 9.81 -1.92
C ALA A 612 0.18 10.87 -1.07
N PHE A 613 1.52 10.83 -1.06
CA PHE A 613 2.37 11.80 -0.36
C PHE A 613 2.11 13.24 -0.82
N VAL A 614 2.03 13.46 -2.14
CA VAL A 614 1.75 14.79 -2.72
C VAL A 614 0.37 15.30 -2.30
N VAL A 615 -0.67 14.46 -2.29
CA VAL A 615 -2.00 14.89 -1.81
C VAL A 615 -1.99 15.28 -0.33
N GLN A 616 -1.19 14.60 0.50
CA GLN A 616 -1.04 14.97 1.91
C GLN A 616 -0.24 16.26 2.08
N HIS A 617 0.81 16.47 1.28
CA HIS A 617 1.52 17.75 1.18
C HIS A 617 0.58 18.90 0.77
N LEU A 618 -0.29 18.71 -0.22
CA LEU A 618 -1.26 19.73 -0.65
C LEU A 618 -2.32 20.04 0.42
N LYS A 619 -2.70 19.04 1.24
CA LYS A 619 -3.68 19.15 2.35
C LYS A 619 -3.12 19.74 3.65
N ASN A 620 -1.84 20.11 3.70
CA ASN A 620 -1.19 20.65 4.90
C ASN A 620 -1.64 22.07 5.32
N GLY A 621 -2.49 22.73 4.53
CA GLY A 621 -2.99 24.10 4.75
C GLY A 621 -1.98 25.22 4.49
N LYS A 622 -0.72 24.89 4.18
CA LYS A 622 0.37 25.81 3.79
C LYS A 622 0.52 25.89 2.27
N THR A 623 0.61 24.74 1.60
CA THR A 623 0.82 24.64 0.14
C THR A 623 -0.41 25.07 -0.65
N ILE A 624 -1.61 24.72 -0.16
CA ILE A 624 -2.88 25.32 -0.59
C ILE A 624 -3.55 25.95 0.63
N PRO A 625 -3.49 27.29 0.78
CA PRO A 625 -4.14 27.98 1.89
C PRO A 625 -5.64 27.70 1.96
N GLY A 626 -6.10 27.12 3.07
CA GLY A 626 -7.50 26.75 3.27
C GLY A 626 -7.90 25.37 2.71
N ALA A 627 -6.95 24.57 2.20
CA ALA A 627 -7.12 23.12 2.15
C ALA A 627 -6.85 22.50 3.53
N ASP A 628 -7.53 21.41 3.86
CA ASP A 628 -7.29 20.63 5.08
C ASP A 628 -7.56 19.13 4.84
N LYS A 629 -7.42 18.28 5.87
CA LYS A 629 -7.62 16.82 5.74
C LYS A 629 -8.99 16.40 5.18
N ASN A 630 -10.00 17.25 5.32
CA ASN A 630 -11.37 17.03 4.84
C ASN A 630 -11.57 17.50 3.38
N THR A 631 -10.61 18.21 2.77
CA THR A 631 -10.68 18.61 1.36
C THR A 631 -10.89 17.39 0.47
N ALA A 632 -11.95 17.41 -0.33
CA ALA A 632 -12.28 16.32 -1.24
C ALA A 632 -11.24 16.25 -2.37
N VAL A 633 -10.80 15.04 -2.75
CA VAL A 633 -9.83 14.84 -3.83
C VAL A 633 -10.44 13.94 -4.90
N ILE A 634 -10.47 14.43 -6.13
CA ILE A 634 -11.00 13.70 -7.29
C ILE A 634 -9.83 13.42 -8.23
N ALA A 635 -9.52 12.15 -8.47
CA ALA A 635 -8.45 11.75 -9.37
C ALA A 635 -8.93 11.63 -10.82
N PHE A 636 -8.07 11.99 -11.76
CA PHE A 636 -8.27 11.93 -13.19
C PHE A 636 -7.06 11.26 -13.85
N GLY A 637 -7.29 10.58 -14.97
CA GLY A 637 -6.20 10.11 -15.82
C GLY A 637 -6.69 9.52 -17.14
N GLY A 638 -5.91 9.73 -18.20
CA GLY A 638 -6.03 9.03 -19.48
C GLY A 638 -5.07 7.83 -19.57
N SER A 639 -5.32 6.85 -20.43
CA SER A 639 -4.40 5.72 -20.67
C SER A 639 -4.00 4.98 -19.36
N TYR A 640 -2.70 4.74 -19.15
CA TYR A 640 -2.11 4.23 -17.92
C TYR A 640 -2.33 5.17 -16.72
N GLY A 641 -2.40 6.49 -16.93
CA GLY A 641 -2.84 7.44 -15.90
C GLY A 641 -4.26 7.14 -15.40
N GLY A 642 -5.15 6.75 -16.30
CA GLY A 642 -6.49 6.28 -15.94
C GLY A 642 -6.47 4.99 -15.11
N LYS A 643 -5.45 4.13 -15.25
CA LYS A 643 -5.24 2.98 -14.35
C LYS A 643 -4.73 3.43 -13.00
N LEU A 644 -3.73 4.32 -12.98
CA LEU A 644 -3.15 4.85 -11.75
C LEU A 644 -4.20 5.55 -10.88
N ALA A 645 -5.10 6.35 -11.46
CA ALA A 645 -6.21 6.96 -10.71
C ALA A 645 -7.12 5.90 -10.05
N VAL A 646 -7.41 4.79 -10.73
CA VAL A 646 -8.17 3.65 -10.19
C VAL A 646 -7.39 2.93 -9.09
N TRP A 647 -6.12 2.61 -9.32
CA TRP A 647 -5.27 1.91 -8.36
C TRP A 647 -5.03 2.75 -7.10
N LEU A 648 -4.88 4.07 -7.24
CA LEU A 648 -4.80 5.04 -6.15
C LEU A 648 -6.08 5.05 -5.32
N ARG A 649 -7.26 5.01 -5.96
CA ARG A 649 -8.55 4.90 -5.26
C ARG A 649 -8.76 3.53 -4.60
N ILE A 650 -8.22 2.44 -5.16
CA ILE A 650 -8.29 1.10 -4.54
C ILE A 650 -7.37 1.02 -3.31
N LYS A 651 -6.12 1.49 -3.42
CA LYS A 651 -5.10 1.37 -2.36
C LYS A 651 -5.10 2.50 -1.33
N TYR A 652 -5.62 3.68 -1.68
CA TYR A 652 -5.64 4.90 -0.84
C TYR A 652 -7.00 5.64 -0.89
N PRO A 653 -8.15 4.96 -0.64
CA PRO A 653 -9.48 5.57 -0.68
C PRO A 653 -9.76 6.59 0.44
N HIS A 654 -8.88 6.70 1.44
CA HIS A 654 -8.84 7.78 2.42
C HIS A 654 -8.27 9.09 1.84
N ILE A 655 -7.36 8.97 0.87
CA ILE A 655 -6.68 10.09 0.21
C ILE A 655 -7.51 10.66 -0.94
N VAL A 656 -8.03 9.77 -1.80
CA VAL A 656 -8.84 10.09 -3.01
C VAL A 656 -10.29 9.64 -2.83
N ASP A 657 -11.24 10.55 -3.05
CA ASP A 657 -12.69 10.38 -2.80
C ASP A 657 -13.49 9.89 -4.03
N GLY A 658 -12.96 10.03 -5.24
CA GLY A 658 -13.56 9.55 -6.48
C GLY A 658 -12.64 9.69 -7.70
N VAL A 659 -13.00 9.06 -8.83
CA VAL A 659 -12.13 8.86 -10.00
C VAL A 659 -12.87 9.01 -11.34
N ILE A 660 -12.26 9.74 -12.27
CA ILE A 660 -12.51 9.65 -13.72
C ILE A 660 -11.35 8.91 -14.40
N ALA A 661 -11.61 7.70 -14.90
CA ALA A 661 -10.62 6.79 -15.47
C ALA A 661 -10.85 6.62 -16.98
N SER A 662 -10.29 7.53 -17.76
CA SER A 662 -10.61 7.67 -19.17
C SER A 662 -9.70 6.83 -20.07
N SER A 663 -10.31 6.05 -20.97
CA SER A 663 -9.66 5.04 -21.81
C SER A 663 -8.60 4.24 -21.05
N SER A 664 -9.00 3.63 -19.93
CA SER A 664 -8.12 2.89 -19.02
C SER A 664 -8.16 1.37 -19.30
N PRO A 665 -7.14 0.79 -19.96
CA PRO A 665 -7.13 -0.63 -20.35
C PRO A 665 -6.54 -1.56 -19.28
N SER A 666 -7.20 -2.67 -18.97
CA SER A 666 -6.65 -3.77 -18.15
C SER A 666 -6.81 -5.12 -18.86
N PRO A 667 -5.83 -6.05 -18.77
CA PRO A 667 -6.05 -7.42 -19.25
C PRO A 667 -7.11 -8.15 -18.42
N ASP A 668 -7.29 -7.75 -17.15
CA ASP A 668 -8.20 -8.38 -16.18
C ASP A 668 -9.69 -8.03 -16.38
N PHE A 669 -10.02 -7.12 -17.31
CA PHE A 669 -11.36 -6.58 -17.49
C PHE A 669 -12.22 -7.40 -18.47
N GLY A 670 -13.07 -8.28 -17.93
CA GLY A 670 -14.08 -9.03 -18.70
C GLY A 670 -13.49 -9.96 -19.75
N ASP A 671 -14.24 -10.20 -20.84
CA ASP A 671 -13.86 -11.13 -21.92
C ASP A 671 -12.82 -10.56 -22.91
N SER A 672 -11.94 -9.66 -22.46
CA SER A 672 -10.98 -8.94 -23.33
C SER A 672 -9.91 -9.86 -23.91
N LYS A 673 -9.68 -9.80 -25.23
CA LYS A 673 -8.81 -10.75 -25.95
C LYS A 673 -7.54 -10.08 -26.52
N PRO A 674 -6.42 -10.81 -26.66
CA PRO A 674 -5.17 -10.32 -27.28
C PRO A 674 -5.34 -9.66 -28.66
N THR A 675 -6.44 -9.95 -29.36
CA THR A 675 -6.73 -9.47 -30.72
C THR A 675 -7.66 -8.25 -30.78
N ASP A 676 -8.32 -7.89 -29.67
CA ASP A 676 -9.41 -6.91 -29.71
C ASP A 676 -8.93 -5.51 -30.12
N PHE A 677 -7.72 -5.12 -29.69
CA PHE A 677 -7.07 -3.88 -30.09
C PHE A 677 -6.98 -3.74 -31.62
N TYR A 678 -6.40 -4.73 -32.31
CA TYR A 678 -6.22 -4.67 -33.78
C TYR A 678 -7.54 -4.81 -34.52
N LYS A 679 -8.50 -5.59 -33.99
CA LYS A 679 -9.87 -5.66 -34.51
C LYS A 679 -10.61 -4.33 -34.39
N ILE A 680 -10.37 -3.57 -33.31
CA ILE A 680 -10.94 -2.23 -33.13
C ILE A 680 -10.24 -1.20 -34.01
N THR A 681 -8.90 -1.19 -34.12
CA THR A 681 -8.21 -0.33 -35.10
C THR A 681 -8.72 -0.60 -36.52
N SER A 682 -8.93 -1.88 -36.87
CA SER A 682 -9.55 -2.27 -38.14
C SER A 682 -10.95 -1.69 -38.30
N ARG A 683 -11.83 -1.90 -37.31
CA ARG A 683 -13.18 -1.34 -37.28
C ARG A 683 -13.17 0.17 -37.52
N THR A 684 -12.37 0.93 -36.78
CA THR A 684 -12.29 2.39 -36.89
C THR A 684 -11.95 2.85 -38.31
N PHE A 685 -11.09 2.12 -39.03
CA PHE A 685 -10.78 2.42 -40.44
C PHE A 685 -11.90 1.99 -41.40
N ILE A 686 -12.50 0.81 -41.23
CA ILE A 686 -13.57 0.32 -42.12
C ILE A 686 -14.87 1.12 -41.93
N ASP A 687 -15.27 1.40 -40.69
CA ASP A 687 -16.43 2.23 -40.34
C ASP A 687 -16.25 3.69 -40.85
N SER A 688 -15.00 4.15 -41.00
CA SER A 688 -14.64 5.44 -41.63
C SER A 688 -14.58 5.41 -43.16
N GLY A 689 -14.83 4.26 -43.80
CA GLY A 689 -14.94 4.13 -45.25
C GLY A 689 -13.68 3.69 -46.01
N CYS A 690 -12.69 3.10 -45.33
CA CYS A 690 -11.56 2.45 -46.00
C CYS A 690 -11.97 1.11 -46.64
N ASP A 691 -11.44 0.80 -47.82
CA ASP A 691 -11.52 -0.53 -48.42
C ASP A 691 -10.52 -1.46 -47.72
N ARG A 692 -11.05 -2.42 -46.93
CA ARG A 692 -10.30 -3.50 -46.27
C ARG A 692 -9.32 -4.19 -47.22
N LYS A 693 -9.77 -4.56 -48.42
CA LYS A 693 -8.97 -5.33 -49.39
C LYS A 693 -7.86 -4.49 -50.00
N ALA A 694 -7.98 -3.15 -50.03
CA ALA A 694 -6.92 -2.27 -50.49
C ALA A 694 -5.74 -2.26 -49.50
N ILE A 695 -6.01 -2.09 -48.20
CA ILE A 695 -4.98 -2.18 -47.14
C ILE A 695 -4.35 -3.57 -47.11
N GLU A 696 -5.18 -4.63 -47.14
CA GLU A 696 -4.71 -6.02 -47.20
C GLU A 696 -3.92 -6.35 -48.48
N LYS A 697 -4.16 -5.67 -49.61
CA LYS A 697 -3.32 -5.79 -50.82
C LYS A 697 -2.00 -5.03 -50.61
N GLY A 698 -2.03 -3.84 -50.01
CA GLY A 698 -0.86 -3.00 -49.75
C GLY A 698 0.28 -3.74 -49.06
N TRP A 699 0.01 -4.45 -47.96
CA TRP A 699 1.04 -5.26 -47.26
C TRP A 699 1.70 -6.29 -48.19
N ARG A 700 0.88 -7.07 -48.91
CA ARG A 700 1.34 -8.10 -49.85
C ARG A 700 2.15 -7.52 -51.02
N VAL A 701 1.86 -6.29 -51.44
CA VAL A 701 2.63 -5.60 -52.49
C VAL A 701 3.94 -5.04 -51.94
N MET A 702 3.98 -4.54 -50.70
CA MET A 702 5.25 -4.18 -50.04
C MET A 702 6.17 -5.40 -49.94
N ASP A 703 5.65 -6.53 -49.45
CA ASP A 703 6.39 -7.81 -49.35
C ASP A 703 6.86 -8.32 -50.73
N LYS A 704 6.07 -8.11 -51.79
CA LYS A 704 6.43 -8.44 -53.17
C LYS A 704 7.56 -7.56 -53.70
N LEU A 705 7.52 -6.25 -53.44
CA LEU A 705 8.52 -5.28 -53.90
C LEU A 705 9.84 -5.40 -53.11
N ALA A 706 9.80 -5.82 -51.84
CA ALA A 706 11.00 -6.01 -51.02
C ALA A 706 12.00 -7.01 -51.62
N LYS A 707 11.53 -7.99 -52.40
CA LYS A 707 12.34 -9.09 -52.95
C LYS A 707 13.35 -8.64 -53.99
N THR A 708 13.02 -7.66 -54.83
CA THR A 708 13.91 -7.17 -55.90
C THR A 708 14.54 -5.84 -55.55
N GLU A 709 15.79 -5.62 -55.95
CA GLU A 709 16.48 -4.34 -55.76
C GLU A 709 15.72 -3.17 -56.39
N THR A 710 15.16 -3.37 -57.58
CA THR A 710 14.30 -2.39 -58.27
C THR A 710 13.01 -2.10 -57.50
N GLY A 711 12.44 -3.08 -56.79
CA GLY A 711 11.27 -2.91 -55.94
C GLY A 711 11.61 -2.18 -54.63
N ARG A 712 12.75 -2.50 -54.00
CA ARG A 712 13.29 -1.75 -52.84
C ARG A 712 13.56 -0.28 -53.20
N ALA A 713 14.17 -0.02 -54.35
CA ALA A 713 14.37 1.32 -54.89
C ALA A 713 13.04 2.07 -55.14
N LYS A 714 11.98 1.38 -55.62
CA LYS A 714 10.63 1.96 -55.70
C LYS A 714 10.06 2.30 -54.32
N LEU A 715 10.15 1.41 -53.33
CA LEU A 715 9.66 1.67 -51.97
C LEU A 715 10.35 2.90 -51.36
N ASN A 716 11.69 2.97 -51.48
CA ASN A 716 12.50 4.11 -51.02
C ASN A 716 12.04 5.43 -51.66
N LYS A 717 11.71 5.42 -52.96
CA LYS A 717 11.23 6.59 -53.71
C LYS A 717 9.79 6.99 -53.35
N ILE A 718 8.86 6.02 -53.25
CA ILE A 718 7.44 6.28 -52.96
C ILE A 718 7.28 6.88 -51.56
N PHE A 719 7.92 6.29 -50.55
CA PHE A 719 7.85 6.79 -49.17
C PHE A 719 8.83 7.93 -48.86
N LYS A 720 9.66 8.35 -49.83
CA LYS A 720 10.69 9.40 -49.66
C LYS A 720 11.58 9.12 -48.44
N LEU A 721 12.15 7.93 -48.35
CA LEU A 721 12.86 7.50 -47.13
C LEU A 721 14.19 8.24 -46.94
N ASP A 722 14.56 8.47 -45.67
CA ASP A 722 15.82 9.13 -45.30
C ASP A 722 17.02 8.34 -45.87
N PRO A 723 17.82 8.96 -46.78
CA PRO A 723 18.89 8.28 -47.49
C PRO A 723 20.09 7.88 -46.62
N LYS A 724 20.19 8.39 -45.39
CA LYS A 724 21.26 8.08 -44.44
C LYS A 724 20.81 7.10 -43.34
N LYS A 725 19.50 7.08 -43.01
CA LYS A 725 18.98 6.36 -41.84
C LYS A 725 17.99 5.24 -42.13
N SER A 726 17.34 5.21 -43.29
CA SER A 726 16.08 4.44 -43.45
C SER A 726 15.81 3.86 -44.85
N LEU A 727 16.82 3.79 -45.71
CA LEU A 727 16.68 3.04 -46.97
C LEU A 727 16.44 1.55 -46.70
N ILE A 728 15.51 0.97 -47.45
CA ILE A 728 15.36 -0.47 -47.61
C ILE A 728 16.44 -0.93 -48.59
N LEU A 729 17.36 -1.76 -48.12
CA LEU A 729 18.52 -2.27 -48.87
C LEU A 729 18.41 -3.79 -49.08
N LYS A 730 17.86 -4.51 -48.10
CA LYS A 730 17.60 -5.96 -48.09
C LYS A 730 16.10 -6.26 -48.07
N GLU A 731 15.71 -7.53 -48.15
CA GLU A 731 14.29 -7.92 -48.11
C GLU A 731 13.68 -7.68 -46.72
N GLU A 732 14.43 -7.95 -45.65
CA GLU A 732 13.97 -7.86 -44.25
C GLU A 732 13.69 -6.42 -43.80
N ASP A 733 14.37 -5.44 -44.42
CA ASP A 733 14.21 -4.00 -44.15
C ASP A 733 12.76 -3.51 -44.39
N VAL A 734 11.95 -4.24 -45.18
CA VAL A 734 10.54 -3.90 -45.39
C VAL A 734 9.71 -3.96 -44.10
N ASP A 735 10.11 -4.76 -43.11
CA ASP A 735 9.36 -4.91 -41.86
C ASP A 735 9.39 -3.65 -40.99
N PHE A 736 10.46 -2.84 -41.02
CA PHE A 736 10.44 -1.54 -40.33
C PHE A 736 9.52 -0.55 -41.05
N LEU A 737 9.43 -0.58 -42.38
CA LEU A 737 8.49 0.27 -43.15
C LEU A 737 7.03 -0.17 -42.94
N LYS A 738 6.75 -1.48 -42.92
CA LYS A 738 5.44 -2.03 -42.56
C LYS A 738 5.07 -1.64 -41.13
N GLY A 739 6.04 -1.71 -40.21
CA GLY A 739 5.92 -1.22 -38.82
C GLY A 739 5.54 0.26 -38.75
N TYR A 740 6.17 1.11 -39.56
CA TYR A 740 5.91 2.56 -39.64
C TYR A 740 4.49 2.88 -40.15
N VAL A 741 4.03 2.25 -41.23
CA VAL A 741 2.64 2.43 -41.72
C VAL A 741 1.63 1.88 -40.71
N LYS A 742 1.92 0.72 -40.09
CA LYS A 742 1.10 0.15 -39.01
C LYS A 742 0.98 1.10 -37.81
N GLU A 743 2.07 1.78 -37.45
CA GLU A 743 2.09 2.79 -36.39
C GLU A 743 1.24 4.02 -36.72
N ALA A 744 1.31 4.54 -37.95
CA ALA A 744 0.42 5.62 -38.41
C ALA A 744 -1.07 5.24 -38.33
N ILE A 745 -1.42 4.03 -38.78
CA ILE A 745 -2.80 3.50 -38.70
C ILE A 745 -3.28 3.43 -37.25
N ILE A 746 -2.45 2.87 -36.35
CA ILE A 746 -2.80 2.71 -34.94
C ILE A 746 -2.95 4.07 -34.26
N ILE A 747 -2.01 5.01 -34.44
CA ILE A 747 -2.06 6.29 -33.74
C ILE A 747 -3.19 7.17 -34.27
N MET A 748 -3.48 7.18 -35.57
CA MET A 748 -4.66 7.93 -36.07
C MET A 748 -5.97 7.44 -35.44
N ALA A 749 -6.14 6.14 -35.19
CA ALA A 749 -7.31 5.63 -34.44
C ALA A 749 -7.35 6.10 -32.96
N PHE A 750 -6.21 6.41 -32.33
CA PHE A 750 -6.18 6.99 -30.98
C PHE A 750 -6.59 8.48 -31.00
N VAL A 751 -6.19 9.23 -32.04
CA VAL A 751 -6.36 10.70 -32.11
C VAL A 751 -7.42 11.14 -33.12
N ASP A 752 -8.40 10.29 -33.42
CA ASP A 752 -9.49 10.59 -34.36
C ASP A 752 -10.58 11.49 -33.75
N TYR A 753 -10.18 12.68 -33.33
CA TYR A 753 -11.06 13.70 -32.76
C TYR A 753 -11.75 14.53 -33.87
N PRO A 754 -12.91 15.17 -33.60
CA PRO A 754 -13.61 16.00 -34.59
C PRO A 754 -12.90 17.28 -35.06
N TYR A 755 -11.75 17.63 -34.47
CA TYR A 755 -11.01 18.86 -34.72
C TYR A 755 -9.50 18.60 -34.80
N GLU A 756 -8.74 19.56 -35.32
CA GLU A 756 -7.28 19.48 -35.38
C GLU A 756 -6.69 19.38 -33.97
N THR A 757 -5.76 18.44 -33.76
CA THR A 757 -5.12 18.24 -32.45
C THR A 757 -3.62 18.00 -32.57
N GLN A 758 -2.91 18.31 -31.47
CA GLN A 758 -1.47 18.09 -31.33
C GLN A 758 -1.19 17.40 -30.00
N PHE A 759 -1.23 16.06 -30.01
CA PHE A 759 -0.94 15.21 -28.85
C PHE A 759 0.30 14.35 -29.12
N LEU A 760 0.12 13.14 -29.68
CA LEU A 760 1.23 12.28 -30.12
C LEU A 760 1.90 12.80 -31.41
N GLY A 761 1.09 13.37 -32.30
CA GLY A 761 1.48 14.12 -33.49
C GLY A 761 0.46 15.23 -33.79
N LYS A 762 0.72 16.06 -34.79
CA LYS A 762 -0.27 17.05 -35.27
C LYS A 762 -1.12 16.41 -36.38
N VAL A 763 -2.42 16.29 -36.17
CA VAL A 763 -3.36 15.64 -37.10
C VAL A 763 -4.60 16.50 -37.35
N PRO A 764 -5.23 16.41 -38.54
CA PRO A 764 -6.51 17.05 -38.79
C PRO A 764 -7.66 16.38 -38.04
N GLY A 765 -8.77 17.12 -37.85
CA GLY A 765 -10.03 16.54 -37.40
C GLY A 765 -10.55 15.46 -38.36
N TRP A 766 -11.03 14.35 -37.78
CA TRP A 766 -11.40 13.09 -38.45
C TRP A 766 -10.28 12.56 -39.35
N SER A 767 -9.07 12.47 -38.78
CA SER A 767 -7.85 11.94 -39.41
C SER A 767 -8.03 10.60 -40.15
N VAL A 768 -8.74 9.64 -39.56
CA VAL A 768 -8.96 8.30 -40.16
C VAL A 768 -9.87 8.40 -41.36
N LYS A 769 -10.95 9.19 -41.29
CA LYS A 769 -11.83 9.47 -42.44
C LYS A 769 -11.06 10.13 -43.59
N LYS A 770 -10.18 11.09 -43.29
CA LYS A 770 -9.30 11.73 -44.29
C LYS A 770 -8.26 10.78 -44.88
N ALA A 771 -7.74 9.82 -44.09
CA ALA A 771 -6.91 8.74 -44.63
C ALA A 771 -7.72 7.86 -45.59
N CYS A 772 -8.94 7.46 -45.19
CA CYS A 772 -9.80 6.59 -45.98
C CYS A 772 -10.28 7.21 -47.29
N GLU A 773 -10.32 8.54 -47.44
CA GLU A 773 -10.55 9.22 -48.73
C GLU A 773 -9.54 8.80 -49.83
N LYS A 774 -8.32 8.42 -49.45
CA LYS A 774 -7.28 7.92 -50.38
C LYS A 774 -7.38 6.41 -50.65
N VAL A 775 -8.11 5.68 -49.81
CA VAL A 775 -8.08 4.20 -49.72
C VAL A 775 -9.48 3.59 -49.89
N ARG A 776 -10.33 4.20 -50.73
CA ARG A 776 -11.74 3.78 -50.96
C ARG A 776 -11.93 2.58 -51.92
N LYS A 777 -10.87 2.07 -52.54
CA LYS A 777 -10.93 0.97 -53.52
C LYS A 777 -9.59 0.24 -53.61
N VAL A 778 -9.62 -1.04 -53.96
CA VAL A 778 -8.43 -1.80 -54.40
C VAL A 778 -7.87 -1.23 -55.71
N GLU A 779 -6.63 -0.74 -55.68
CA GLU A 779 -5.96 -0.28 -56.90
C GLU A 779 -5.44 -1.42 -57.79
N LYS A 780 -5.39 -1.18 -59.10
CA LYS A 780 -4.89 -2.17 -60.08
C LYS A 780 -3.36 -2.29 -60.02
N SER A 781 -2.66 -1.16 -60.20
CA SER A 781 -1.20 -1.10 -60.19
C SER A 781 -0.63 -1.33 -58.78
N ASP A 782 0.46 -2.07 -58.68
CA ASP A 782 1.21 -2.30 -57.44
C ASP A 782 1.75 -0.98 -56.88
N ASP A 783 2.36 -0.14 -57.72
CA ASP A 783 2.88 1.18 -57.32
C ASP A 783 1.77 2.04 -56.70
N LYS A 784 0.58 2.08 -57.33
CA LYS A 784 -0.60 2.80 -56.81
C LYS A 784 -1.16 2.19 -55.53
N THR A 785 -1.04 0.86 -55.35
CA THR A 785 -1.45 0.19 -54.11
C THR A 785 -0.55 0.59 -52.93
N VAL A 786 0.74 0.81 -53.19
CA VAL A 786 1.70 1.24 -52.16
C VAL A 786 1.61 2.75 -51.91
N GLU A 787 1.34 3.57 -52.94
CA GLU A 787 1.00 4.98 -52.75
C GLU A 787 -0.18 5.17 -51.77
N GLN A 788 -1.20 4.32 -51.80
CA GLN A 788 -2.30 4.36 -50.83
C GLN A 788 -1.83 4.18 -49.37
N LEU A 789 -0.82 3.34 -49.12
CA LEU A 789 -0.22 3.18 -47.79
C LEU A 789 0.74 4.33 -47.42
N TYR A 790 1.41 4.93 -48.42
CA TYR A 790 2.18 6.16 -48.21
C TYR A 790 1.29 7.33 -47.80
N GLU A 791 0.13 7.52 -48.46
CA GLU A 791 -0.80 8.61 -48.12
C GLU A 791 -1.31 8.51 -46.67
N ILE A 792 -1.61 7.30 -46.17
CA ILE A 792 -1.92 7.05 -44.75
C ILE A 792 -0.76 7.52 -43.85
N ALA A 793 0.46 7.06 -44.13
CA ALA A 793 1.61 7.36 -43.28
C ALA A 793 2.02 8.86 -43.34
N ASN A 794 1.91 9.48 -44.52
CA ASN A 794 2.19 10.89 -44.72
C ASN A 794 1.16 11.77 -44.01
N LEU A 795 -0.13 11.40 -44.00
CA LEU A 795 -1.16 12.14 -43.27
C LEU A 795 -0.92 12.17 -41.76
N TYR A 796 -0.36 11.11 -41.16
CA TYR A 796 0.02 11.14 -39.74
C TYR A 796 1.37 11.85 -39.50
N PHE A 797 2.43 11.41 -40.19
CA PHE A 797 3.80 11.82 -39.86
C PHE A 797 4.22 13.16 -40.50
N ASN A 798 3.48 13.67 -41.48
CA ASN A 798 3.84 14.84 -42.29
C ASN A 798 2.62 15.68 -42.73
N TYR A 799 1.58 15.75 -41.88
CA TYR A 799 0.35 16.52 -42.15
C TYR A 799 0.60 17.97 -42.60
N THR A 800 1.58 18.64 -42.00
CA THR A 800 1.95 20.03 -42.29
C THR A 800 2.78 20.19 -43.57
N GLY A 801 3.38 19.11 -44.09
CA GLY A 801 4.27 19.13 -45.25
C GLY A 801 5.73 19.50 -44.97
N ASP A 802 6.09 19.82 -43.73
CA ASP A 802 7.42 20.33 -43.35
C ASP A 802 8.57 19.32 -43.59
N LYS A 803 8.27 18.02 -43.74
CA LYS A 803 9.29 16.96 -43.91
C LYS A 803 9.49 16.62 -45.38
N HIS A 804 10.71 16.80 -45.86
CA HIS A 804 11.14 16.32 -47.18
C HIS A 804 11.36 14.79 -47.23
N PHE A 805 11.72 14.16 -46.10
CA PHE A 805 12.02 12.73 -46.01
C PHE A 805 11.37 12.07 -44.78
N HIS A 806 11.12 10.77 -44.87
CA HIS A 806 10.59 9.94 -43.79
C HIS A 806 11.71 9.07 -43.18
N CYS A 807 11.99 9.28 -41.89
CA CYS A 807 12.81 8.40 -41.06
C CYS A 807 11.90 7.30 -40.50
N VAL A 808 12.13 6.03 -40.86
CA VAL A 808 11.24 4.89 -40.57
C VAL A 808 11.90 3.73 -39.82
N ASN A 809 13.23 3.64 -39.86
CA ASN A 809 13.97 2.59 -39.16
C ASN A 809 14.13 2.97 -37.67
N ARG A 810 13.36 2.30 -36.80
CA ARG A 810 13.32 2.58 -35.35
C ARG A 810 14.66 2.45 -34.62
N ASN A 811 15.68 1.81 -35.21
CA ASN A 811 17.03 1.77 -34.62
C ASN A 811 17.77 3.12 -34.79
N ASN A 812 17.34 3.95 -35.75
CA ASN A 812 17.98 5.21 -36.16
C ASN A 812 17.06 6.44 -36.04
N CYS A 813 15.77 6.22 -35.76
CA CYS A 813 14.68 7.19 -35.91
C CYS A 813 13.69 7.13 -34.73
N ASP A 814 13.21 8.29 -34.31
CA ASP A 814 12.17 8.41 -33.29
C ASP A 814 10.82 7.83 -33.75
N GLY A 815 10.19 7.02 -32.89
CA GLY A 815 8.82 6.52 -33.09
C GLY A 815 7.76 7.58 -32.79
N GLY A 816 6.49 7.30 -33.12
CA GLY A 816 5.35 8.22 -32.95
C GLY A 816 5.01 8.56 -31.50
N PHE A 817 5.52 7.79 -30.53
CA PHE A 817 5.39 8.03 -29.08
C PHE A 817 6.56 8.84 -28.47
N SER A 818 7.62 9.12 -29.23
CA SER A 818 8.78 9.93 -28.78
C SER A 818 8.40 11.33 -28.27
N SER A 819 7.28 11.86 -28.75
CA SER A 819 6.68 13.15 -28.35
C SER A 819 6.32 13.22 -26.86
N LEU A 820 6.17 12.08 -26.18
CA LEU A 820 5.99 11.98 -24.73
C LEU A 820 7.29 12.21 -23.94
N GLY A 821 8.45 12.00 -24.57
CA GLY A 821 9.76 12.45 -24.07
C GLY A 821 10.60 11.44 -23.28
N ASP A 822 10.23 10.16 -23.30
CA ASP A 822 11.03 9.04 -22.76
C ASP A 822 10.89 7.79 -23.66
N PRO A 823 11.99 7.20 -24.14
CA PRO A 823 11.95 5.96 -24.94
C PRO A 823 12.06 4.66 -24.14
N LEU A 824 12.49 4.67 -22.87
CA LEU A 824 12.87 3.45 -22.14
C LEU A 824 11.95 3.09 -20.97
N GLY A 825 11.42 4.07 -20.23
CA GLY A 825 10.63 3.84 -19.03
C GLY A 825 9.36 3.04 -19.27
N TRP A 826 8.62 3.40 -20.32
CA TRP A 826 7.42 2.62 -20.67
C TRP A 826 7.76 1.19 -21.14
N LEU A 827 8.90 1.01 -21.83
CA LEU A 827 9.38 -0.32 -22.22
C LEU A 827 9.75 -1.16 -20.98
N PHE A 828 10.37 -0.55 -19.96
CA PHE A 828 10.66 -1.22 -18.69
C PHE A 828 9.36 -1.62 -17.97
N GLN A 829 8.39 -0.71 -17.85
CA GLN A 829 7.11 -1.00 -17.20
C GLN A 829 6.31 -2.12 -17.87
N VAL A 830 6.30 -2.23 -19.20
CA VAL A 830 5.64 -3.37 -19.90
C VAL A 830 6.48 -4.66 -19.90
N CYS A 831 7.68 -4.63 -19.32
CA CYS A 831 8.53 -5.78 -19.05
C CYS A 831 8.53 -6.24 -17.59
N THR A 832 8.02 -5.43 -16.64
CA THR A 832 7.94 -5.79 -15.21
C THR A 832 6.51 -5.99 -14.73
N GLU A 833 5.63 -4.98 -14.91
CA GLU A 833 4.28 -4.92 -14.34
C GLU A 833 3.17 -4.93 -15.38
N VAL A 834 3.23 -4.03 -16.37
CA VAL A 834 2.09 -3.62 -17.21
C VAL A 834 1.98 -4.52 -18.47
N ILE A 835 2.47 -5.75 -18.34
CA ILE A 835 2.61 -6.79 -19.35
C ILE A 835 1.22 -7.18 -19.90
N ARG A 836 1.08 -7.30 -21.23
CA ARG A 836 -0.14 -7.79 -21.91
C ARG A 836 0.21 -8.53 -23.20
N GLU A 837 -0.49 -9.62 -23.49
CA GLU A 837 -0.51 -10.29 -24.80
C GLU A 837 -1.33 -9.46 -25.81
N LEU A 838 -0.77 -9.22 -27.00
CA LEU A 838 -1.30 -8.28 -27.99
C LEU A 838 -0.89 -8.68 -29.42
N CYS A 839 -1.82 -9.24 -30.20
CA CYS A 839 -1.50 -9.80 -31.53
C CYS A 839 -2.61 -9.67 -32.57
N SER A 840 -2.22 -9.63 -33.84
CA SER A 840 -3.14 -9.67 -34.99
C SER A 840 -3.44 -11.12 -35.36
N ASP A 841 -4.71 -11.44 -35.60
CA ASP A 841 -5.14 -12.70 -36.23
C ASP A 841 -4.87 -12.71 -37.74
N GLY A 842 -4.76 -11.51 -38.33
CA GLY A 842 -4.60 -11.27 -39.75
C GLY A 842 -5.93 -11.31 -40.53
N PRO A 843 -5.88 -11.20 -41.87
CA PRO A 843 -7.08 -11.17 -42.70
C PRO A 843 -7.80 -12.54 -42.67
N PRO A 844 -9.14 -12.59 -42.66
CA PRO A 844 -10.08 -11.45 -42.76
C PRO A 844 -10.47 -10.83 -41.40
N ASN A 845 -9.87 -11.26 -40.29
CA ASN A 845 -10.28 -10.84 -38.94
C ASN A 845 -9.93 -9.37 -38.67
N ASP A 846 -8.68 -8.98 -38.95
CA ASP A 846 -8.18 -7.60 -38.83
C ASP A 846 -7.38 -7.21 -40.09
N ILE A 847 -7.04 -5.92 -40.25
CA ILE A 847 -6.41 -5.39 -41.48
C ILE A 847 -4.88 -5.51 -41.50
N PHE A 848 -4.25 -6.08 -40.47
CA PHE A 848 -2.79 -6.22 -40.39
C PHE A 848 -2.35 -7.61 -40.83
N TRP A 849 -1.04 -7.86 -40.88
CA TRP A 849 -0.51 -9.23 -41.02
C TRP A 849 -0.57 -9.96 -39.68
N LYS A 850 -0.86 -11.26 -39.73
CA LYS A 850 -0.99 -12.11 -38.54
C LYS A 850 0.29 -12.08 -37.68
N THR A 851 0.12 -11.88 -36.38
CA THR A 851 1.19 -12.00 -35.37
C THR A 851 0.79 -12.85 -34.16
N CYS A 852 -0.40 -13.49 -34.16
CA CYS A 852 -0.81 -14.40 -33.09
C CYS A 852 -0.25 -15.83 -33.27
N PRO A 853 0.07 -16.55 -32.18
CA PRO A 853 -0.01 -16.11 -30.78
C PRO A 853 1.20 -15.25 -30.35
N ASP A 854 0.96 -14.30 -29.44
CA ASP A 854 1.99 -13.45 -28.82
C ASP A 854 2.13 -13.80 -27.34
N THR A 855 2.98 -14.78 -27.04
CA THR A 855 3.07 -15.38 -25.72
C THR A 855 3.89 -14.54 -24.72
N PHE A 856 3.55 -14.65 -23.43
CA PHE A 856 4.39 -14.14 -22.34
C PHE A 856 5.86 -14.58 -22.41
N GLU A 857 6.15 -15.82 -22.84
CA GLU A 857 7.53 -16.31 -22.98
C GLU A 857 8.33 -15.49 -24.00
N ARG A 858 7.74 -15.24 -25.18
CA ARG A 858 8.37 -14.45 -26.24
C ARG A 858 8.65 -13.00 -25.79
N LYS A 859 7.78 -12.45 -24.94
CA LYS A 859 7.99 -11.12 -24.31
C LYS A 859 9.11 -11.16 -23.29
N ARG A 860 9.16 -12.18 -22.43
CA ARG A 860 10.21 -12.34 -21.41
C ARG A 860 11.59 -12.38 -22.05
N GLU A 861 11.74 -13.10 -23.16
CA GLU A 861 12.99 -13.14 -23.94
C GLU A 861 13.31 -11.78 -24.58
N ALA A 862 12.33 -11.09 -25.17
CA ALA A 862 12.54 -9.76 -25.75
C ALA A 862 12.92 -8.71 -24.68
N CYS A 863 12.26 -8.74 -23.52
CA CYS A 863 12.56 -7.89 -22.36
C CYS A 863 13.97 -8.15 -21.83
N TYR A 864 14.36 -9.42 -21.68
CA TYR A 864 15.71 -9.80 -21.29
C TYR A 864 16.75 -9.35 -22.32
N SER A 865 16.51 -9.56 -23.62
CA SER A 865 17.38 -9.07 -24.69
C SER A 865 17.48 -7.54 -24.76
N THR A 866 16.49 -6.82 -24.24
CA THR A 866 16.48 -5.35 -24.19
C THR A 866 17.26 -4.84 -22.98
N PHE A 867 17.04 -5.40 -21.79
CA PHE A 867 17.48 -4.82 -20.53
C PHE A 867 18.59 -5.59 -19.78
N SER A 868 19.03 -6.77 -20.25
CA SER A 868 20.08 -7.56 -19.60
C SER A 868 21.37 -6.79 -19.35
N HIS A 869 21.73 -5.87 -20.25
CA HIS A 869 22.89 -4.98 -20.13
C HIS A 869 22.82 -4.00 -18.95
N LEU A 870 21.62 -3.74 -18.40
CA LEU A 870 21.42 -2.97 -17.17
C LEU A 870 21.42 -3.83 -15.90
N GLY A 871 21.44 -5.17 -16.04
CA GLY A 871 21.30 -6.13 -14.94
C GLY A 871 19.90 -6.75 -14.78
N TYR A 872 18.96 -6.46 -15.68
CA TYR A 872 17.61 -7.06 -15.65
C TYR A 872 17.65 -8.59 -15.84
N LYS A 873 16.86 -9.30 -15.05
CA LYS A 873 16.77 -10.76 -15.04
C LYS A 873 15.37 -11.24 -15.47
N LYS A 874 15.30 -12.43 -16.07
CA LYS A 874 14.03 -13.06 -16.51
C LYS A 874 13.03 -13.32 -15.37
N SER A 875 13.51 -13.39 -14.14
CA SER A 875 12.73 -13.44 -12.90
C SER A 875 11.88 -12.19 -12.66
N MET A 876 12.34 -11.01 -13.10
CA MET A 876 11.66 -9.71 -12.92
C MET A 876 10.45 -9.51 -13.84
N PHE A 877 10.10 -10.51 -14.67
CA PHE A 877 8.96 -10.48 -15.58
C PHE A 877 7.72 -11.10 -14.89
N HIS A 878 6.86 -10.26 -14.28
CA HIS A 878 5.75 -10.73 -13.45
C HIS A 878 4.37 -10.41 -14.07
N PRO A 879 3.87 -11.18 -15.06
CA PRO A 879 2.65 -10.85 -15.80
C PRO A 879 1.37 -10.71 -14.95
N ASN A 880 1.37 -11.25 -13.73
CA ASN A 880 0.22 -11.25 -12.82
C ASN A 880 0.36 -10.23 -11.66
N ILE A 881 1.45 -9.46 -11.56
CA ILE A 881 1.71 -8.62 -10.36
C ILE A 881 0.70 -7.47 -10.22
N VAL A 882 0.22 -6.91 -11.34
CA VAL A 882 -0.84 -5.90 -11.38
C VAL A 882 -2.16 -6.48 -10.86
N THR A 883 -2.52 -7.69 -11.28
CA THR A 883 -3.71 -8.40 -10.79
C THR A 883 -3.59 -8.74 -9.30
N HIS A 884 -2.41 -9.20 -8.87
CA HIS A 884 -2.09 -9.49 -7.47
C HIS A 884 -2.24 -8.24 -6.60
N ASN A 885 -1.60 -7.13 -6.98
CA ASN A 885 -1.61 -5.91 -6.20
C ASN A 885 -2.99 -5.23 -6.20
N TYR A 886 -3.68 -5.13 -7.35
CA TYR A 886 -4.81 -4.21 -7.51
C TYR A 886 -6.19 -4.85 -7.73
N GLY A 887 -6.29 -6.17 -7.93
CA GLY A 887 -7.58 -6.88 -7.86
C GLY A 887 -8.60 -6.54 -8.96
N LEU A 888 -8.11 -6.21 -10.16
CA LEU A 888 -8.88 -5.49 -11.19
C LEU A 888 -10.04 -6.30 -11.80
N SER A 889 -10.02 -7.62 -11.71
CA SER A 889 -11.11 -8.49 -12.21
C SER A 889 -12.33 -8.54 -11.29
N THR A 890 -12.22 -8.12 -10.03
CA THR A 890 -13.33 -8.19 -9.04
C THR A 890 -13.63 -6.85 -8.37
N MET A 891 -12.60 -6.05 -8.04
CA MET A 891 -12.70 -4.71 -7.43
C MET A 891 -13.82 -4.54 -6.36
N PRO A 892 -13.99 -5.47 -5.40
CA PRO A 892 -15.25 -5.65 -4.65
C PRO A 892 -15.61 -4.50 -3.70
N THR A 893 -14.64 -3.66 -3.34
CA THR A 893 -14.83 -2.47 -2.48
C THR A 893 -14.65 -1.15 -3.23
N ALA A 894 -14.34 -1.19 -4.53
CA ALA A 894 -14.08 0.00 -5.32
C ALA A 894 -15.38 0.79 -5.54
N THR A 895 -15.32 2.08 -5.24
CA THR A 895 -16.48 2.98 -5.21
C THR A 895 -16.08 4.35 -5.74
N ASN A 896 -17.04 5.06 -6.34
CA ASN A 896 -16.87 6.40 -6.93
C ASN A 896 -15.87 6.39 -8.09
N ILE A 897 -16.06 5.48 -9.05
CA ILE A 897 -15.22 5.35 -10.26
C ILE A 897 -16.09 5.41 -11.52
N ILE A 898 -15.69 6.22 -12.50
CA ILE A 898 -16.27 6.24 -13.86
C ILE A 898 -15.18 5.81 -14.86
N PHE A 899 -15.48 4.78 -15.67
CA PHE A 899 -14.67 4.33 -16.79
C PHE A 899 -15.26 4.80 -18.13
N THR A 900 -14.78 5.93 -18.64
CA THR A 900 -15.05 6.39 -20.02
C THR A 900 -14.15 5.67 -21.01
N ASN A 901 -14.66 5.34 -22.20
CA ASN A 901 -13.88 4.75 -23.30
C ASN A 901 -14.40 5.27 -24.64
N GLY A 902 -13.50 5.54 -25.59
CA GLY A 902 -13.89 5.77 -26.99
C GLY A 902 -14.30 4.47 -27.70
N TYR A 903 -15.26 4.53 -28.62
CA TYR A 903 -15.56 3.42 -29.54
C TYR A 903 -14.56 3.35 -30.71
N LEU A 904 -13.96 4.48 -31.08
CA LEU A 904 -12.93 4.53 -32.12
C LEU A 904 -11.55 4.11 -31.55
N ASP A 905 -11.39 4.21 -30.23
CA ASP A 905 -10.18 3.90 -29.48
C ASP A 905 -9.87 2.38 -29.41
N PRO A 906 -8.72 1.93 -29.94
CA PRO A 906 -8.25 0.55 -29.81
C PRO A 906 -8.13 0.03 -28.37
N TRP A 907 -7.86 0.89 -27.38
CA TRP A 907 -7.75 0.46 -25.98
C TRP A 907 -9.09 0.11 -25.33
N SER A 908 -10.24 0.49 -25.93
CA SER A 908 -11.56 0.01 -25.48
C SER A 908 -11.70 -1.52 -25.56
N GLY A 909 -10.87 -2.18 -26.39
CA GLY A 909 -10.68 -3.64 -26.40
C GLY A 909 -10.29 -4.22 -25.04
N TYR A 910 -9.71 -3.42 -24.14
CA TYR A 910 -9.34 -3.76 -22.77
C TYR A 910 -10.02 -2.86 -21.72
N GLY A 911 -11.01 -2.04 -22.10
CA GLY A 911 -11.78 -1.21 -21.17
C GLY A 911 -12.74 -2.03 -20.29
N TYR A 912 -13.02 -1.52 -19.08
CA TYR A 912 -13.78 -2.18 -18.00
C TYR A 912 -15.10 -2.83 -18.41
N SER A 913 -15.85 -2.22 -19.34
CA SER A 913 -17.08 -2.78 -19.88
C SER A 913 -17.18 -2.51 -21.38
N LYS A 914 -17.77 -3.46 -22.12
CA LYS A 914 -18.12 -3.30 -23.54
C LYS A 914 -19.53 -2.72 -23.75
N LYS A 915 -20.19 -2.25 -22.69
CA LYS A 915 -21.54 -1.67 -22.65
C LYS A 915 -21.65 -0.57 -21.58
N ASN A 916 -22.57 0.39 -21.75
CA ASN A 916 -22.79 1.45 -20.76
C ASN A 916 -23.35 0.88 -19.44
N VAL A 917 -22.76 1.28 -18.31
CA VAL A 917 -23.15 0.91 -16.95
C VAL A 917 -23.33 2.22 -16.16
N LEU A 918 -24.58 2.69 -16.04
CA LEU A 918 -24.90 4.01 -15.49
C LEU A 918 -25.36 4.00 -14.02
N LYS A 919 -25.52 2.81 -13.43
CA LYS A 919 -25.97 2.60 -12.04
C LYS A 919 -24.87 1.89 -11.25
N GLY A 920 -24.83 2.13 -9.94
CA GLY A 920 -23.90 1.47 -9.02
C GLY A 920 -22.67 2.30 -8.63
N PRO A 921 -21.76 1.71 -7.85
CA PRO A 921 -20.56 2.36 -7.29
C PRO A 921 -19.43 2.55 -8.31
N ILE A 922 -19.37 1.65 -9.31
CA ILE A 922 -18.52 1.74 -10.50
C ILE A 922 -19.44 1.95 -11.69
N LYS A 923 -19.08 2.86 -12.59
CA LYS A 923 -19.85 3.23 -13.78
C LYS A 923 -18.97 3.15 -15.01
N SER A 924 -19.57 2.99 -16.19
CA SER A 924 -18.84 2.98 -17.46
C SER A 924 -19.67 3.53 -18.61
N ILE A 925 -19.00 4.23 -19.54
CA ILE A 925 -19.62 4.85 -20.70
C ILE A 925 -18.72 4.65 -21.92
N ILE A 926 -19.32 4.23 -23.03
CA ILE A 926 -18.68 4.16 -24.35
C ILE A 926 -19.19 5.32 -25.20
N LEU A 927 -18.26 6.14 -25.70
CA LEU A 927 -18.54 7.24 -26.62
C LEU A 927 -18.41 6.72 -28.06
N LYS A 928 -19.54 6.54 -28.76
CA LYS A 928 -19.57 6.06 -30.17
C LYS A 928 -18.73 6.91 -31.11
N THR A 929 -18.67 8.22 -30.85
CA THR A 929 -17.91 9.22 -31.60
C THR A 929 -16.60 9.63 -30.90
N GLY A 930 -16.17 8.88 -29.88
CA GLY A 930 -14.93 9.14 -29.15
C GLY A 930 -13.77 8.28 -29.63
N ALA A 931 -12.64 8.93 -29.84
CA ALA A 931 -11.30 8.32 -29.85
C ALA A 931 -10.74 8.24 -28.41
N HIS A 932 -9.42 8.13 -28.24
CA HIS A 932 -8.78 7.89 -26.94
C HIS A 932 -9.04 9.06 -25.97
N HIS A 933 -9.56 8.75 -24.77
CA HIS A 933 -9.85 9.68 -23.67
C HIS A 933 -10.41 11.07 -24.06
N TYR A 934 -11.39 11.10 -24.98
CA TYR A 934 -11.91 12.33 -25.57
C TYR A 934 -12.66 13.23 -24.57
N ASP A 935 -13.31 12.64 -23.58
CA ASP A 935 -13.95 13.30 -22.43
C ASP A 935 -12.99 14.17 -21.60
N LEU A 936 -11.70 13.83 -21.50
CA LEU A 936 -10.72 14.64 -20.76
C LEU A 936 -10.28 15.93 -21.47
N ARG A 937 -10.47 16.03 -22.79
CA ARG A 937 -10.10 17.23 -23.55
C ARG A 937 -10.91 18.45 -23.10
N GLY A 938 -10.32 19.63 -23.20
CA GLY A 938 -11.04 20.89 -22.93
C GLY A 938 -12.21 21.09 -23.89
N ALA A 939 -13.19 21.90 -23.48
CA ALA A 939 -14.35 22.24 -24.30
C ALA A 939 -13.95 22.87 -25.64
N HIS A 940 -14.52 22.35 -26.73
CA HIS A 940 -14.32 22.83 -28.10
C HIS A 940 -15.68 23.08 -28.79
N GLU A 941 -15.74 24.01 -29.73
CA GLU A 941 -16.98 24.29 -30.48
C GLU A 941 -17.48 23.05 -31.23
N LEU A 942 -16.60 22.42 -32.01
CA LEU A 942 -16.83 21.17 -32.76
C LEU A 942 -17.00 19.91 -31.88
N ASP A 943 -17.04 20.02 -30.54
CA ASP A 943 -17.27 18.85 -29.70
C ASP A 943 -18.62 18.17 -29.98
N THR A 944 -18.62 16.84 -30.02
CA THR A 944 -19.84 16.08 -30.31
C THR A 944 -20.90 16.24 -29.21
N LYS A 945 -22.18 16.07 -29.57
CA LYS A 945 -23.28 16.07 -28.58
C LYS A 945 -23.08 15.00 -27.50
N GLU A 946 -22.42 13.90 -27.85
CA GLU A 946 -22.12 12.78 -26.97
C GLU A 946 -21.07 13.13 -25.91
N VAL A 947 -19.89 13.66 -26.29
CA VAL A 947 -18.88 14.07 -25.30
C VAL A 947 -19.38 15.19 -24.39
N LYS A 948 -20.18 16.13 -24.94
CA LYS A 948 -20.85 17.18 -24.17
C LYS A 948 -21.81 16.62 -23.12
N GLN A 949 -22.50 15.51 -23.39
CA GLN A 949 -23.35 14.80 -22.42
C GLN A 949 -22.52 14.03 -21.38
N VAL A 950 -21.43 13.37 -21.78
CA VAL A 950 -20.54 12.65 -20.86
C VAL A 950 -19.89 13.60 -19.84
N ARG A 951 -19.30 14.71 -20.29
CA ARG A 951 -18.75 15.76 -19.41
C ARG A 951 -19.79 16.41 -18.49
N ILE A 952 -21.09 16.31 -18.80
CA ILE A 952 -22.19 16.71 -17.88
C ILE A 952 -22.44 15.62 -16.83
N PHE A 953 -22.49 14.35 -17.23
CA PHE A 953 -22.67 13.21 -16.33
C PHE A 953 -21.54 13.10 -15.29
N GLU A 954 -20.29 13.11 -15.73
CA GLU A 954 -19.10 13.02 -14.87
C GLU A 954 -19.07 14.13 -13.83
N LYS A 955 -19.30 15.38 -14.27
CA LYS A 955 -19.42 16.56 -13.40
C LYS A 955 -20.50 16.41 -12.33
N ASN A 956 -21.62 15.76 -12.63
CA ASN A 956 -22.71 15.57 -11.67
C ASN A 956 -22.34 14.51 -10.61
N GLU A 957 -21.69 13.41 -11.02
CA GLU A 957 -21.15 12.40 -10.11
C GLU A 957 -20.00 12.97 -9.24
N ILE A 958 -19.08 13.74 -9.82
CA ILE A 958 -18.04 14.48 -9.11
C ILE A 958 -18.65 15.37 -8.01
N LYS A 959 -19.70 16.14 -8.32
CA LYS A 959 -20.42 16.95 -7.34
C LYS A 959 -21.08 16.11 -6.25
N LYS A 960 -21.62 14.93 -6.59
CA LYS A 960 -22.16 13.98 -5.61
C LYS A 960 -21.06 13.52 -4.65
N TRP A 961 -19.91 13.06 -5.14
CA TRP A 961 -18.79 12.59 -4.31
C TRP A 961 -18.22 13.69 -3.40
N ILE A 962 -18.06 14.92 -3.92
CA ILE A 962 -17.64 16.09 -3.13
C ILE A 962 -18.67 16.38 -2.01
N LYS A 963 -19.96 16.24 -2.28
CA LYS A 963 -21.01 16.44 -1.28
C LYS A 963 -21.03 15.31 -0.25
N GLU A 964 -20.86 14.06 -0.65
CA GLU A 964 -20.73 12.91 0.26
C GLU A 964 -19.57 13.09 1.24
N LYS A 965 -18.40 13.53 0.77
CA LYS A 965 -17.23 13.86 1.62
C LYS A 965 -17.53 14.95 2.64
N LYS A 966 -18.32 15.97 2.25
CA LYS A 966 -18.79 17.04 3.17
C LYS A 966 -19.83 16.55 4.17
N ILE A 967 -20.71 15.62 3.80
CA ILE A 967 -21.70 15.03 4.72
C ILE A 967 -21.02 14.16 5.77
N LYS A 968 -20.00 13.35 5.40
CA LYS A 968 -19.21 12.51 6.32
C LYS A 968 -18.37 13.28 7.36
N LYS A 969 -18.53 14.61 7.46
CA LYS A 969 -17.90 15.48 8.47
C LYS A 969 -18.82 15.76 9.67
N ASN A 970 -20.13 15.60 9.50
CA ASN A 970 -21.17 15.85 10.50
C ASN A 970 -21.72 14.53 11.06
#